data_AF-A0AAC9I9W7-F1
#
_entry.id   AF-A0AAC9I9W7-F1
#
_cell.length_a   1.000
_cell.length_b   1.000
_cell.length_c   1.000
_cell.angle_alpha   90.00
_cell.angle_beta   90.00
_cell.angle_gamma   90.00
#
_symmetry.space_group_name_H-M   'P 1'
#
loop_
_entity.id
_entity.type
_entity.pdbx_description
1 polymer ?
#
loop_
_entity_poly.entity_id
_entity_poly.type
_entity_poly.pdbx_seq_one_letter_code
_entity_poly.pdbx_strand_id
1 'polypeptide(L)'
;MLSALRSRVRAARDLAPLRPLVARLDRVWWARVIRRAGIVDLDYVRAQTGSPLSEAAAVRRYVNGGYRDGLRLSPLFVDTAVGDHLPEAWRVPALYAYLVADPRGLQVSPLWDAVAYGTRHPDAWDAPGGPVGHAWRRREAHSLPYGPAAEPAVATWSELSRTITAAASRARVGGEVAATAGRTPLSRELLLALGPEEWDFDESIAEAVRFADVDGQGVAIAVLDDRPEDWTLASIMAASHPRVRIGRRRHDDAARALDELVQTSTAEVLVLRGPNETLTAADAVVLAARVAAEPSGTVVAPVWRDGDGTIAAVGATSEGRFLAGHPVEDLTALSPATMLEVPALAGLTVAVRRADIDTALRGPDAAGRLGTRALVALDLETRTRSRVADPTAPTPDAGSRTPGSAGREAVSADAPRPLAGADDLLRRAGWERTRSGPLPRVRRPRRTIELADGTEVPVLRWALRTATPVGVRAEGWGDTHFARALAGALRRLGQEVVIDSYAARTRSTRHLDDVTVALRGPEPLEASPFGVSLLWVISHPDEITATDVAGFDRVFAASAPWAAATGAKLGVAITPLLQCTDATRFRPEGRERGDDILFVGTARGILRPSIVEPIRAGIPVTVIGPDWRGWIPASHIRATGVSNDDLPGLYESAGVVLNDHWPAMQQRGFIGNRLFDVVAAGGRAISDRVEGIDELFGGAVATYDEVPELIRMLSGNLDAVFPDAEALAAAGARVRAEHSFDARARTLLDAAVRAWEAQPRR
;
A
#
# COMPACT_ATOMS: atom_id res chain seq x y z
N MET A 1 -34.76 -6.23 -18.42
CA MET A 1 -34.76 -7.64 -18.86
C MET A 1 -33.38 -8.31 -18.87
N LEU A 2 -32.32 -7.69 -19.41
CA LEU A 2 -30.96 -8.25 -19.41
C LEU A 2 -30.28 -8.34 -18.01
N SER A 3 -30.69 -7.50 -17.05
CA SER A 3 -30.18 -7.52 -15.66
C SER A 3 -30.75 -8.68 -14.82
N ALA A 4 -32.04 -9.00 -14.98
CA ALA A 4 -32.72 -10.09 -14.29
C ALA A 4 -32.24 -11.48 -14.77
N LEU A 5 -31.85 -11.59 -16.05
CA LEU A 5 -31.21 -12.80 -16.59
C LEU A 5 -29.79 -12.97 -16.03
N ARG A 6 -29.05 -11.88 -15.82
CA ARG A 6 -27.70 -11.89 -15.24
C ARG A 6 -27.68 -12.31 -13.76
N SER A 7 -28.69 -11.95 -12.96
CA SER A 7 -28.76 -12.40 -11.55
C SER A 7 -29.12 -13.88 -11.43
N ARG A 8 -30.02 -14.39 -12.28
CA ARG A 8 -30.34 -15.83 -12.35
C ARG A 8 -29.17 -16.68 -12.85
N VAL A 9 -28.39 -16.17 -13.81
CA VAL A 9 -27.13 -16.81 -14.23
C VAL A 9 -26.07 -16.77 -13.13
N ARG A 10 -26.03 -15.74 -12.28
CA ARG A 10 -25.15 -15.70 -11.10
C ARG A 10 -25.53 -16.75 -10.04
N ALA A 11 -26.82 -16.91 -9.74
CA ALA A 11 -27.29 -17.95 -8.81
C ALA A 11 -27.06 -19.39 -9.31
N ALA A 12 -27.04 -19.60 -10.62
CA ALA A 12 -26.69 -20.90 -11.22
C ALA A 12 -25.17 -21.22 -11.19
N ARG A 13 -24.30 -20.24 -10.86
CA ARG A 13 -22.82 -20.40 -10.83
C ARG A 13 -22.31 -21.23 -9.66
N ASP A 14 -23.12 -21.42 -8.62
CA ASP A 14 -22.73 -22.14 -7.40
C ASP A 14 -23.10 -23.63 -7.43
N LEU A 15 -23.72 -24.10 -8.54
CA LEU A 15 -24.00 -25.52 -8.77
C LEU A 15 -22.81 -26.19 -9.47
N ALA A 16 -22.10 -27.05 -8.74
CA ALA A 16 -20.92 -27.80 -9.19
C ALA A 16 -21.01 -28.46 -10.60
N PRO A 17 -22.13 -29.07 -11.04
CA PRO A 17 -22.18 -29.76 -12.33
C PRO A 17 -22.27 -28.82 -13.55
N LEU A 18 -22.69 -27.56 -13.39
CA LEU A 18 -22.88 -26.62 -14.51
C LEU A 18 -21.67 -25.71 -14.77
N ARG A 19 -20.72 -25.69 -13.85
CA ARG A 19 -19.51 -24.85 -13.88
C ARG A 19 -18.68 -24.95 -15.17
N PRO A 20 -18.44 -26.14 -15.78
CA PRO A 20 -17.64 -26.24 -17.01
C PRO A 20 -18.36 -25.67 -18.24
N LEU A 21 -19.67 -25.88 -18.32
CA LEU A 21 -20.52 -25.40 -19.42
C LEU A 21 -20.63 -23.87 -19.37
N VAL A 22 -20.87 -23.31 -18.19
CA VAL A 22 -20.93 -21.85 -17.96
C VAL A 22 -19.58 -21.21 -18.29
N ALA A 23 -18.47 -21.79 -17.83
CA ALA A 23 -17.14 -21.27 -18.16
C ALA A 23 -16.85 -21.25 -19.67
N ARG A 24 -17.32 -22.26 -20.42
CA ARG A 24 -17.17 -22.29 -21.89
C ARG A 24 -18.02 -21.22 -22.58
N LEU A 25 -19.25 -21.00 -22.11
CA LEU A 25 -20.13 -19.94 -22.62
C LEU A 25 -19.57 -18.54 -22.32
N ASP A 26 -19.04 -18.34 -21.11
CA ASP A 26 -18.40 -17.10 -20.71
C ASP A 26 -17.19 -16.77 -21.61
N ARG A 27 -16.32 -17.74 -21.92
CA ARG A 27 -15.19 -17.52 -22.84
C ARG A 27 -15.61 -17.13 -24.25
N VAL A 28 -16.69 -17.73 -24.77
CA VAL A 28 -17.26 -17.35 -26.08
C VAL A 28 -17.78 -15.91 -26.04
N TRP A 29 -18.45 -15.53 -24.95
CA TRP A 29 -18.92 -14.18 -24.73
C TRP A 29 -17.78 -13.16 -24.63
N TRP A 30 -16.76 -13.45 -23.81
CA TRP A 30 -15.56 -12.62 -23.67
C TRP A 30 -14.89 -12.40 -25.02
N ALA A 31 -14.68 -13.49 -25.78
CA ALA A 31 -14.07 -13.41 -27.11
C ALA A 31 -14.88 -12.54 -28.08
N ARG A 32 -16.22 -12.62 -28.03
CA ARG A 32 -17.08 -11.79 -28.87
C ARG A 32 -16.97 -10.31 -28.51
N VAL A 33 -16.94 -9.97 -27.23
CA VAL A 33 -16.81 -8.58 -26.76
C VAL A 33 -15.45 -7.99 -27.17
N ILE A 34 -14.36 -8.72 -26.92
CA ILE A 34 -13.01 -8.28 -27.26
C ILE A 34 -12.85 -8.03 -28.77
N ARG A 35 -13.34 -8.96 -29.62
CA ARG A 35 -13.28 -8.78 -31.08
C ARG A 35 -14.04 -7.55 -31.56
N ARG A 36 -15.20 -7.26 -30.97
CA ARG A 36 -15.99 -6.08 -31.33
C ARG A 36 -15.30 -4.75 -30.99
N ALA A 37 -14.34 -4.76 -30.05
CA ALA A 37 -13.59 -3.55 -29.71
C ALA A 37 -12.62 -3.13 -30.84
N GLY A 38 -12.17 -4.06 -31.69
CA GLY A 38 -11.30 -3.76 -32.83
C GLY A 38 -9.92 -3.25 -32.43
N ILE A 39 -9.36 -3.76 -31.34
CA ILE A 39 -8.10 -3.29 -30.72
C ILE A 39 -6.96 -4.32 -30.78
N VAL A 40 -7.12 -5.39 -31.56
CA VAL A 40 -6.15 -6.48 -31.63
C VAL A 40 -5.04 -6.16 -32.62
N ASP A 41 -3.79 -6.22 -32.17
CA ASP A 41 -2.58 -6.14 -33.00
C ASP A 41 -2.06 -7.54 -33.32
N LEU A 42 -2.27 -7.99 -34.57
CA LEU A 42 -1.86 -9.33 -35.01
C LEU A 42 -0.34 -9.48 -35.14
N ASP A 43 0.38 -8.41 -35.50
CA ASP A 43 1.83 -8.47 -35.63
C ASP A 43 2.48 -8.57 -34.25
N TYR A 44 1.96 -7.82 -33.27
CA TYR A 44 2.37 -7.95 -31.88
C TYR A 44 2.07 -9.34 -31.30
N VAL A 45 0.87 -9.89 -31.55
CA VAL A 45 0.52 -11.26 -31.13
C VAL A 45 1.42 -12.30 -31.81
N ARG A 46 1.73 -12.12 -33.09
CA ARG A 46 2.64 -13.02 -33.82
C ARG A 46 4.04 -12.98 -33.23
N ALA A 47 4.55 -11.80 -32.87
CA ALA A 47 5.86 -11.66 -32.26
C ALA A 47 5.96 -12.39 -30.90
N GLN A 48 4.90 -12.29 -30.08
CA GLN A 48 4.79 -12.97 -28.78
C GLN A 48 4.63 -14.50 -28.90
N THR A 49 3.92 -14.99 -29.92
CA THR A 49 3.63 -16.43 -30.07
C THR A 49 4.60 -17.16 -30.99
N GLY A 50 5.35 -16.43 -31.82
CA GLY A 50 6.24 -16.98 -32.85
C GLY A 50 5.50 -17.61 -34.03
N SER A 51 4.17 -17.50 -34.11
CA SER A 51 3.34 -18.12 -35.15
C SER A 51 2.27 -17.16 -35.64
N PRO A 52 1.92 -17.17 -36.94
CA PRO A 52 0.82 -16.36 -37.44
C PRO A 52 -0.52 -16.89 -36.90
N LEU A 53 -1.34 -16.00 -36.36
CA LEU A 53 -2.68 -16.31 -35.86
C LEU A 53 -3.70 -15.38 -36.52
N SER A 54 -4.90 -15.90 -36.82
CA SER A 54 -6.05 -15.05 -37.11
C SER A 54 -6.51 -14.34 -35.83
N GLU A 55 -7.20 -13.20 -35.96
CA GLU A 55 -7.75 -12.47 -34.82
C GLU A 55 -8.63 -13.36 -33.92
N ALA A 56 -9.47 -14.20 -34.52
CA ALA A 56 -10.30 -15.14 -33.77
C ALA A 56 -9.48 -16.19 -33.00
N ALA A 57 -8.33 -16.62 -33.54
CA ALA A 57 -7.41 -17.54 -32.86
C ALA A 57 -6.63 -16.84 -31.73
N ALA A 58 -6.14 -15.61 -31.98
CA ALA A 58 -5.46 -14.78 -30.99
C ALA A 58 -6.35 -14.51 -29.77
N VAL A 59 -7.59 -14.03 -30.00
CA VAL A 59 -8.55 -13.75 -28.92
C VAL A 59 -8.93 -15.03 -28.18
N ARG A 60 -9.12 -16.16 -28.87
CA ARG A 60 -9.36 -17.46 -28.21
C ARG A 60 -8.22 -17.86 -27.30
N ARG A 61 -6.97 -17.74 -27.77
CA ARG A 61 -5.78 -18.08 -26.98
C ARG A 61 -5.71 -17.21 -25.73
N TYR A 62 -5.94 -15.91 -25.88
CA TYR A 62 -6.01 -14.96 -24.78
C TYR A 62 -7.07 -15.36 -23.73
N VAL A 63 -8.35 -15.50 -24.10
CA VAL A 63 -9.43 -15.82 -23.13
C VAL A 63 -9.35 -17.23 -22.52
N ASN A 64 -8.59 -18.14 -23.14
CA ASN A 64 -8.38 -19.51 -22.65
C ASN A 64 -7.26 -19.62 -21.59
N GLY A 65 -6.66 -18.52 -21.18
CA GLY A 65 -5.60 -18.50 -20.17
C GLY A 65 -4.39 -17.68 -20.57
N GLY A 66 -4.23 -17.38 -21.87
CA GLY A 66 -3.05 -16.64 -22.36
C GLY A 66 -2.84 -15.29 -21.68
N TYR A 67 -3.90 -14.60 -21.25
CA TYR A 67 -3.76 -13.34 -20.48
C TYR A 67 -3.04 -13.52 -19.13
N ARG A 68 -3.06 -14.72 -18.54
CA ARG A 68 -2.30 -15.06 -17.33
C ARG A 68 -0.85 -15.40 -17.66
N ASP A 69 -0.60 -15.92 -18.86
CA ASP A 69 0.72 -16.31 -19.35
C ASP A 69 1.46 -15.16 -20.05
N GLY A 70 1.03 -13.91 -19.86
CA GLY A 70 1.66 -12.72 -20.44
C GLY A 70 1.26 -12.39 -21.89
N LEU A 71 0.32 -13.12 -22.51
CA LEU A 71 -0.15 -12.79 -23.86
C LEU A 71 -1.00 -11.53 -23.85
N ARG A 72 -0.60 -10.52 -24.62
CA ARG A 72 -1.32 -9.25 -24.78
C ARG A 72 -1.85 -9.12 -26.21
N LEU A 73 -3.06 -8.58 -26.32
CA LEU A 73 -3.70 -8.37 -27.63
C LEU A 73 -3.44 -6.97 -28.20
N SER A 74 -3.03 -6.01 -27.37
CA SER A 74 -2.80 -4.62 -27.76
C SER A 74 -1.60 -4.06 -26.99
N PRO A 75 -0.71 -3.26 -27.62
CA PRO A 75 0.42 -2.63 -26.92
C PRO A 75 -0.02 -1.45 -26.01
N LEU A 76 -1.30 -1.06 -26.04
CA LEU A 76 -1.88 -0.04 -25.16
C LEU A 76 -2.46 -0.62 -23.86
N PHE A 77 -2.47 -1.95 -23.70
CA PHE A 77 -3.19 -2.61 -22.62
C PHE A 77 -2.34 -3.65 -21.92
N VAL A 78 -2.21 -3.49 -20.60
CA VAL A 78 -1.48 -4.39 -19.70
C VAL A 78 -2.46 -4.94 -18.69
N ASP A 79 -2.59 -6.27 -18.64
CA ASP A 79 -3.60 -6.93 -17.80
C ASP A 79 -3.34 -6.75 -16.30
N THR A 80 -2.08 -6.70 -15.88
CA THR A 80 -1.68 -6.50 -14.47
C THR A 80 -2.11 -5.12 -13.99
N ALA A 81 -1.80 -4.06 -14.73
CA ALA A 81 -2.21 -2.67 -14.42
C ALA A 81 -3.72 -2.50 -14.20
N VAL A 82 -4.57 -3.25 -14.91
CA VAL A 82 -6.03 -3.20 -14.73
C VAL A 82 -6.50 -4.12 -13.60
N GLY A 83 -5.84 -5.26 -13.42
CA GLY A 83 -6.21 -6.28 -12.44
C GLY A 83 -6.29 -5.75 -11.01
N ASP A 84 -5.39 -4.85 -10.62
CA ASP A 84 -5.35 -4.25 -9.28
C ASP A 84 -6.55 -3.34 -8.95
N HIS A 85 -7.30 -2.91 -9.97
CA HIS A 85 -8.50 -2.07 -9.81
C HIS A 85 -9.82 -2.87 -9.86
N LEU A 86 -9.75 -4.21 -9.96
CA LEU A 86 -10.92 -5.08 -10.14
C LEU A 86 -11.19 -5.96 -8.91
N PRO A 87 -12.44 -6.05 -8.42
CA PRO A 87 -12.80 -6.86 -7.24
C PRO A 87 -12.54 -8.37 -7.37
N GLU A 88 -12.36 -8.87 -8.59
CA GLU A 88 -12.08 -10.27 -8.90
C GLU A 88 -10.89 -10.37 -9.89
N ALA A 89 -9.76 -9.77 -9.53
CA ALA A 89 -8.51 -9.90 -10.28
C ALA A 89 -8.28 -11.37 -10.67
N TRP A 90 -7.94 -11.62 -11.93
CA TRP A 90 -7.61 -12.95 -12.49
C TRP A 90 -8.76 -13.93 -12.74
N ARG A 91 -10.01 -13.71 -12.29
CA ARG A 91 -11.15 -14.61 -12.62
C ARG A 91 -11.64 -14.43 -14.05
N VAL A 92 -11.56 -13.21 -14.56
CA VAL A 92 -12.01 -12.79 -15.89
C VAL A 92 -10.85 -12.06 -16.59
N PRO A 93 -10.70 -12.12 -17.93
CA PRO A 93 -9.67 -11.36 -18.62
C PRO A 93 -9.82 -9.86 -18.35
N ALA A 94 -8.74 -9.17 -17.98
CA ALA A 94 -8.78 -7.77 -17.60
C ALA A 94 -9.26 -6.88 -18.75
N LEU A 95 -8.87 -7.22 -19.99
CA LEU A 95 -9.36 -6.52 -21.18
C LEU A 95 -10.88 -6.64 -21.34
N TYR A 96 -11.46 -7.82 -21.06
CA TYR A 96 -12.91 -7.95 -21.10
C TYR A 96 -13.56 -7.09 -20.02
N ALA A 97 -13.02 -7.11 -18.80
CA ALA A 97 -13.57 -6.33 -17.69
C ALA A 97 -13.54 -4.84 -18.00
N TYR A 98 -12.44 -4.32 -18.54
CA TYR A 98 -12.33 -2.95 -19.04
C TYR A 98 -13.41 -2.61 -20.08
N LEU A 99 -13.65 -3.50 -21.05
CA LEU A 99 -14.61 -3.26 -22.14
C LEU A 99 -16.08 -3.26 -21.73
N VAL A 100 -16.41 -3.82 -20.56
CA VAL A 100 -17.80 -3.87 -20.06
C VAL A 100 -18.03 -3.01 -18.83
N ALA A 101 -16.96 -2.51 -18.20
CA ALA A 101 -17.00 -1.55 -17.12
C ALA A 101 -17.08 -0.12 -17.67
N ASP A 102 -17.33 0.86 -16.78
CA ASP A 102 -17.05 2.26 -17.10
C ASP A 102 -15.52 2.44 -17.11
N PRO A 103 -14.91 2.79 -18.26
CA PRO A 103 -13.46 2.95 -18.36
C PRO A 103 -12.94 4.16 -17.58
N ARG A 104 -13.82 5.05 -17.08
CA ARG A 104 -13.43 6.22 -16.28
C ARG A 104 -12.78 5.78 -14.96
N GLY A 105 -11.56 6.27 -14.72
CA GLY A 105 -10.78 5.95 -13.54
C GLY A 105 -10.10 4.57 -13.56
N LEU A 106 -9.94 3.94 -14.73
CA LEU A 106 -9.16 2.71 -14.89
C LEU A 106 -7.83 3.02 -15.60
N GLN A 107 -6.71 2.79 -14.90
CA GLN A 107 -5.40 2.78 -15.53
C GLN A 107 -5.22 1.46 -16.29
N VAL A 108 -4.83 1.55 -17.57
CA VAL A 108 -4.76 0.38 -18.48
C VAL A 108 -3.34 -0.04 -18.85
N SER A 109 -2.35 0.78 -18.50
CA SER A 109 -0.94 0.57 -18.77
C SER A 109 -0.12 1.50 -17.86
N PRO A 110 1.11 1.13 -17.50
CA PRO A 110 2.03 2.04 -16.82
C PRO A 110 2.62 3.11 -17.76
N LEU A 111 2.52 2.92 -19.08
CA LEU A 111 3.16 3.79 -20.07
C LEU A 111 2.30 4.97 -20.50
N TRP A 112 1.01 5.00 -20.16
CA TRP A 112 0.12 6.10 -20.52
C TRP A 112 -1.12 6.20 -19.63
N ASP A 113 -1.70 7.40 -19.56
CA ASP A 113 -2.92 7.68 -18.83
C ASP A 113 -4.15 7.72 -19.77
N ALA A 114 -4.95 6.66 -19.74
CA ALA A 114 -6.19 6.55 -20.51
C ALA A 114 -7.29 7.53 -20.04
N VAL A 115 -7.25 7.95 -18.78
CA VAL A 115 -8.21 8.90 -18.21
C VAL A 115 -7.85 10.31 -18.65
N ALA A 116 -6.57 10.69 -18.59
CA ALA A 116 -6.08 11.95 -19.15
C ALA A 116 -6.39 12.02 -20.66
N TYR A 117 -6.16 10.93 -21.38
CA TYR A 117 -6.50 10.84 -22.81
C TYR A 117 -8.00 11.06 -23.07
N GLY A 118 -8.88 10.35 -22.35
CA GLY A 118 -10.32 10.50 -22.52
C GLY A 118 -10.83 11.88 -22.10
N THR A 119 -10.17 12.54 -21.16
CA THR A 119 -10.48 13.93 -20.77
C THR A 119 -10.20 14.91 -21.92
N ARG A 120 -9.09 14.72 -22.64
CA ARG A 120 -8.73 15.52 -23.81
C ARG A 120 -9.52 15.15 -25.07
N HIS A 121 -10.01 13.92 -25.16
CA HIS A 121 -10.82 13.42 -26.25
C HIS A 121 -12.16 12.90 -25.71
N PRO A 122 -13.14 13.78 -25.43
CA PRO A 122 -14.41 13.36 -24.83
C PRO A 122 -15.17 12.31 -25.65
N ASP A 123 -15.02 12.32 -26.98
CA ASP A 123 -15.58 11.31 -27.88
C ASP A 123 -14.97 9.91 -27.69
N ALA A 124 -13.82 9.80 -27.03
CA ALA A 124 -13.18 8.54 -26.70
C ALA A 124 -13.95 7.70 -25.69
N TRP A 125 -14.76 8.32 -24.83
CA TRP A 125 -15.56 7.60 -23.84
C TRP A 125 -16.66 6.75 -24.47
N ASP A 126 -17.23 7.23 -25.58
CA ASP A 126 -18.32 6.56 -26.30
C ASP A 126 -17.82 5.68 -27.46
N ALA A 127 -16.52 5.75 -27.76
CA ALA A 127 -15.93 5.00 -28.85
C ALA A 127 -15.88 3.48 -28.53
N PRO A 128 -16.03 2.59 -29.53
CA PRO A 128 -15.86 1.15 -29.31
C PRO A 128 -14.47 0.84 -28.71
N GLY A 129 -14.46 0.24 -27.53
CA GLY A 129 -13.23 -0.02 -26.77
C GLY A 129 -12.69 1.16 -25.96
N GLY A 130 -13.50 2.20 -25.75
CA GLY A 130 -13.17 3.36 -24.92
C GLY A 130 -11.93 4.12 -25.42
N PRO A 131 -11.22 4.82 -24.51
CA PRO A 131 -9.93 5.46 -24.79
C PRO A 131 -8.92 4.58 -25.53
N VAL A 132 -8.78 3.30 -25.14
CA VAL A 132 -7.86 2.35 -25.79
C VAL A 132 -8.22 2.17 -27.27
N GLY A 133 -9.49 1.92 -27.57
CA GLY A 133 -9.94 1.73 -28.95
C GLY A 133 -9.90 3.02 -29.78
N HIS A 134 -10.19 4.15 -29.15
CA HIS A 134 -10.11 5.45 -29.77
C HIS A 134 -8.69 5.82 -30.21
N ALA A 135 -7.71 5.64 -29.31
CA ALA A 135 -6.30 5.84 -29.61
C ALA A 135 -5.80 4.84 -30.66
N TRP A 136 -6.15 3.56 -30.51
CA TRP A 136 -5.74 2.51 -31.45
C TRP A 136 -6.15 2.82 -32.89
N ARG A 137 -7.38 3.28 -33.14
CA ARG A 137 -7.85 3.60 -34.50
C ARG A 137 -7.17 4.82 -35.12
N ARG A 138 -6.62 5.72 -34.30
CA ARG A 138 -5.94 6.95 -34.76
C ARG A 138 -4.43 6.81 -34.89
N ARG A 139 -3.86 5.65 -34.53
CA ARG A 139 -2.40 5.42 -34.47
C ARG A 139 -1.65 5.76 -35.75
N GLU A 140 -2.24 5.52 -36.92
CA GLU A 140 -1.57 5.82 -38.20
C GLU A 140 -1.41 7.33 -38.44
N ALA A 141 -2.35 8.15 -37.94
CA ALA A 141 -2.32 9.61 -38.09
C ALA A 141 -1.64 10.31 -36.91
N HIS A 142 -1.80 9.79 -35.69
CA HIS A 142 -1.41 10.48 -34.45
C HIS A 142 -0.54 9.63 -33.52
N SER A 143 0.08 8.56 -34.02
CA SER A 143 0.86 7.60 -33.22
C SER A 143 0.11 7.10 -31.97
N LEU A 144 0.81 6.44 -31.05
CA LEU A 144 0.25 6.00 -29.78
C LEU A 144 0.50 7.01 -28.65
N PRO A 145 -0.46 7.19 -27.71
CA PRO A 145 -0.42 8.24 -26.70
C PRO A 145 0.42 7.86 -25.46
N TYR A 146 1.72 7.60 -25.60
CA TYR A 146 2.59 7.26 -24.46
C TYR A 146 3.03 8.49 -23.66
N GLY A 147 3.20 8.34 -22.34
CA GLY A 147 3.54 9.41 -21.40
C GLY A 147 2.37 9.83 -20.50
N PRO A 148 2.63 10.62 -19.44
CA PRO A 148 1.62 11.01 -18.45
C PRO A 148 0.57 11.97 -19.03
N ALA A 149 0.95 12.82 -19.99
CA ALA A 149 0.01 13.68 -20.72
C ALA A 149 -0.81 12.92 -21.79
N ALA A 150 -0.43 11.66 -22.07
CA ALA A 150 -0.98 10.81 -23.12
C ALA A 150 -0.93 11.47 -24.52
N GLU A 151 0.09 12.28 -24.79
CA GLU A 151 0.30 12.91 -26.09
C GLU A 151 0.83 11.90 -27.12
N PRO A 152 0.62 12.13 -28.42
CA PRO A 152 1.27 11.37 -29.48
C PRO A 152 2.76 11.16 -29.24
N ALA A 153 3.21 9.91 -29.21
CA ALA A 153 4.63 9.59 -29.14
C ALA A 153 5.40 10.23 -30.31
N VAL A 154 6.63 10.68 -30.03
CA VAL A 154 7.53 11.27 -31.03
C VAL A 154 7.82 10.30 -32.17
N ALA A 155 7.98 9.01 -31.85
CA ALA A 155 8.11 7.96 -32.85
C ALA A 155 6.79 7.75 -33.59
N THR A 156 6.88 7.62 -34.92
CA THR A 156 5.74 7.29 -35.77
C THR A 156 5.21 5.89 -35.44
N TRP A 157 3.95 5.59 -35.77
CA TRP A 157 3.41 4.23 -35.59
C TRP A 157 4.23 3.16 -36.32
N SER A 158 4.80 3.47 -37.49
CA SER A 158 5.70 2.55 -38.21
C SER A 158 6.95 2.19 -37.41
N GLU A 159 7.56 3.17 -36.74
CA GLU A 159 8.72 2.96 -35.90
C GLU A 159 8.35 2.22 -34.62
N LEU A 160 7.29 2.65 -33.93
CA LEU A 160 6.78 1.98 -32.74
C LEU A 160 6.40 0.53 -33.01
N SER A 161 5.66 0.25 -34.08
CA SER A 161 5.25 -1.10 -34.45
C SER A 161 6.46 -2.01 -34.69
N ARG A 162 7.50 -1.52 -35.38
CA ARG A 162 8.77 -2.26 -35.53
C ARG A 162 9.46 -2.51 -34.19
N THR A 163 9.51 -1.51 -33.32
CA THR A 163 10.09 -1.65 -31.98
C THR A 163 9.32 -2.66 -31.13
N ILE A 164 7.99 -2.55 -31.08
CA ILE A 164 7.09 -3.43 -30.31
C ILE A 164 7.27 -4.88 -30.76
N THR A 165 7.23 -5.13 -32.07
CA THR A 165 7.34 -6.49 -32.63
C THR A 165 8.75 -7.06 -32.43
N ALA A 166 9.81 -6.25 -32.63
CA ALA A 166 11.18 -6.69 -32.37
C ALA A 166 11.42 -6.99 -30.89
N ALA A 167 10.90 -6.14 -29.99
CA ALA A 167 11.00 -6.34 -28.55
C ALA A 167 10.25 -7.60 -28.09
N ALA A 168 9.00 -7.78 -28.53
CA ALA A 168 8.22 -8.97 -28.22
C ALA A 168 8.87 -10.26 -28.74
N SER A 169 9.46 -10.23 -29.94
CA SER A 169 10.20 -11.37 -30.47
C SER A 169 11.48 -11.63 -29.67
N ARG A 170 12.22 -10.59 -29.28
CA ARG A 170 13.44 -10.69 -28.45
C ARG A 170 13.12 -11.29 -27.08
N ALA A 171 12.07 -10.79 -26.45
CA ALA A 171 11.54 -11.28 -25.19
C ALA A 171 11.23 -12.78 -25.28
N ARG A 172 10.52 -13.22 -26.32
CA ARG A 172 10.19 -14.63 -26.55
C ARG A 172 11.41 -15.54 -26.76
N VAL A 173 12.42 -15.09 -27.51
CA VAL A 173 13.60 -15.93 -27.83
C VAL A 173 14.71 -15.86 -26.78
N GLY A 174 14.64 -14.91 -25.85
CA GLY A 174 15.70 -14.70 -24.88
C GLY A 174 16.91 -13.93 -25.42
N GLY A 175 17.94 -13.81 -24.57
CA GLY A 175 19.22 -13.17 -24.90
C GLY A 175 19.40 -11.77 -24.35
N GLU A 176 20.65 -11.43 -24.10
CA GLU A 176 21.08 -10.14 -23.55
C GLU A 176 21.14 -9.06 -24.62
N VAL A 177 20.90 -7.81 -24.21
CA VAL A 177 20.97 -6.61 -25.05
C VAL A 177 21.77 -5.57 -24.29
N ALA A 178 22.88 -5.08 -24.86
CA ALA A 178 23.69 -4.07 -24.20
C ALA A 178 22.91 -2.76 -23.96
N ALA A 179 23.24 -2.08 -22.86
CA ALA A 179 22.66 -0.80 -22.54
C ALA A 179 23.02 0.21 -23.62
N THR A 180 22.03 0.98 -24.07
CA THR A 180 22.27 2.05 -25.04
C THR A 180 23.05 3.19 -24.35
N ALA A 181 24.10 3.70 -25.00
CA ALA A 181 24.87 4.84 -24.50
C ALA A 181 24.05 6.13 -24.56
N GLY A 182 24.10 6.93 -23.49
CA GLY A 182 23.55 8.27 -23.46
C GLY A 182 24.23 9.16 -24.50
N ARG A 183 23.44 9.97 -25.21
CA ARG A 183 23.93 10.87 -26.28
C ARG A 183 23.77 12.34 -25.94
N THR A 184 22.90 12.65 -25.00
CA THR A 184 22.53 14.01 -24.58
C THR A 184 22.91 14.19 -23.12
N PRO A 185 23.66 15.26 -22.76
CA PRO A 185 23.93 15.57 -21.37
C PRO A 185 22.64 15.70 -20.57
N LEU A 186 22.64 15.18 -19.34
CA LEU A 186 21.52 15.24 -18.41
C LEU A 186 22.00 15.84 -17.09
N SER A 187 21.12 16.58 -16.42
CA SER A 187 21.41 17.01 -15.05
C SER A 187 21.35 15.82 -14.09
N ARG A 188 20.39 14.92 -14.31
CA ARG A 188 20.11 13.78 -13.44
C ARG A 188 19.64 12.59 -14.26
N GLU A 189 19.98 11.38 -13.81
CA GLU A 189 19.47 10.15 -14.42
C GLU A 189 19.13 9.10 -13.36
N LEU A 190 17.94 8.50 -13.48
CA LEU A 190 17.52 7.37 -12.66
C LEU A 190 17.88 6.06 -13.36
N LEU A 191 18.76 5.28 -12.74
CA LEU A 191 19.24 3.98 -13.21
C LEU A 191 18.54 2.88 -12.42
N LEU A 192 17.76 2.04 -13.08
CA LEU A 192 16.99 1.00 -12.42
C LEU A 192 17.23 -0.38 -13.01
N ALA A 193 17.49 -1.34 -12.12
CA ALA A 193 17.53 -2.75 -12.43
C ALA A 193 16.19 -3.40 -12.04
N LEU A 194 15.43 -3.90 -13.02
CA LEU A 194 14.16 -4.57 -12.78
C LEU A 194 14.42 -6.06 -12.58
N GLY A 195 14.38 -6.50 -11.32
CA GLY A 195 14.59 -7.89 -10.92
C GLY A 195 13.34 -8.76 -11.01
N PRO A 196 13.47 -10.09 -10.95
CA PRO A 196 12.35 -11.03 -11.06
C PRO A 196 11.38 -11.01 -9.86
N GLU A 197 11.79 -10.42 -8.73
CA GLU A 197 10.98 -10.34 -7.51
C GLU A 197 10.41 -8.93 -7.27
N GLU A 198 10.33 -8.08 -8.31
CA GLU A 198 9.80 -6.71 -8.22
C GLU A 198 8.44 -6.66 -7.52
N TRP A 199 8.26 -5.60 -6.72
CA TRP A 199 7.01 -5.38 -5.98
C TRP A 199 5.83 -5.24 -6.91
N ASP A 200 6.00 -4.36 -7.87
CA ASP A 200 5.06 -4.03 -8.92
C ASP A 200 5.86 -3.47 -10.11
N PHE A 201 5.93 -4.28 -11.18
CA PHE A 201 6.64 -3.89 -12.41
C PHE A 201 5.97 -2.69 -13.08
N ASP A 202 4.63 -2.62 -13.06
CA ASP A 202 3.88 -1.55 -13.69
C ASP A 202 4.10 -0.24 -12.93
N GLU A 203 4.06 -0.26 -11.60
CA GLU A 203 4.37 0.92 -10.77
C GLU A 203 5.81 1.41 -11.01
N SER A 204 6.78 0.49 -11.06
CA SER A 204 8.19 0.82 -11.31
C SER A 204 8.41 1.54 -12.65
N ILE A 205 7.75 1.04 -13.71
CA ILE A 205 7.80 1.66 -15.04
C ILE A 205 7.04 3.00 -15.03
N ALA A 206 5.92 3.11 -14.33
CA ALA A 206 5.17 4.36 -14.23
C ALA A 206 5.98 5.47 -13.52
N GLU A 207 6.71 5.13 -12.44
CA GLU A 207 7.62 6.07 -11.77
C GLU A 207 8.79 6.47 -12.67
N ALA A 208 9.36 5.52 -13.41
CA ALA A 208 10.37 5.82 -14.41
C ALA A 208 9.85 6.81 -15.48
N VAL A 209 8.62 6.62 -15.99
CA VAL A 209 7.98 7.56 -16.93
C VAL A 209 7.83 8.94 -16.30
N ARG A 210 7.32 9.03 -15.07
CA ARG A 210 7.17 10.30 -14.34
C ARG A 210 8.51 11.04 -14.16
N PHE A 211 9.59 10.31 -13.87
CA PHE A 211 10.93 10.90 -13.71
C PHE A 211 11.48 11.45 -15.04
N ALA A 212 11.35 10.68 -16.12
CA ALA A 212 11.86 11.06 -17.45
C ALA A 212 11.11 12.24 -18.09
N ASP A 213 9.87 12.50 -17.67
CA ASP A 213 9.01 13.57 -18.20
C ASP A 213 9.52 14.97 -17.83
N VAL A 214 10.37 15.09 -16.80
CA VAL A 214 10.94 16.37 -16.37
C VAL A 214 12.19 16.73 -17.18
N ASP A 215 12.28 18.00 -17.60
CA ASP A 215 13.40 18.48 -18.39
C ASP A 215 14.76 18.33 -17.70
N GLY A 216 15.76 17.91 -18.49
CA GLY A 216 17.11 17.62 -17.99
C GLY A 216 17.22 16.33 -17.18
N GLN A 217 16.16 15.53 -17.08
CA GLN A 217 16.15 14.23 -16.41
C GLN A 217 15.99 13.08 -17.42
N GLY A 218 16.70 11.98 -17.19
CA GLY A 218 16.58 10.77 -17.99
C GLY A 218 16.45 9.50 -17.15
N VAL A 219 16.21 8.39 -17.81
CA VAL A 219 16.09 7.07 -17.17
C VAL A 219 16.88 6.03 -17.95
N ALA A 220 17.53 5.13 -17.21
CA ALA A 220 18.12 3.93 -17.75
C ALA A 220 17.55 2.68 -17.10
N ILE A 221 17.05 1.72 -17.89
CA ILE A 221 16.42 0.50 -17.40
C ILE A 221 17.22 -0.73 -17.82
N ALA A 222 17.67 -1.52 -16.85
CA ALA A 222 18.16 -2.87 -17.08
C ALA A 222 17.07 -3.86 -16.70
N VAL A 223 16.51 -4.57 -17.68
CA VAL A 223 15.56 -5.67 -17.44
C VAL A 223 16.36 -6.94 -17.17
N LEU A 224 16.21 -7.50 -15.97
CA LEU A 224 16.96 -8.68 -15.53
C LEU A 224 16.16 -9.99 -15.67
N ASP A 225 14.84 -9.91 -15.72
CA ASP A 225 13.94 -11.07 -15.81
C ASP A 225 13.61 -11.45 -17.27
N ASP A 226 13.14 -12.68 -17.45
CA ASP A 226 12.70 -13.26 -18.71
C ASP A 226 11.20 -13.05 -18.99
N ARG A 227 10.49 -12.31 -18.13
CA ARG A 227 9.12 -11.86 -18.37
C ARG A 227 9.03 -11.08 -19.69
N PRO A 228 8.31 -11.59 -20.70
CA PRO A 228 8.31 -10.98 -22.02
C PRO A 228 7.77 -9.55 -22.09
N GLU A 229 6.88 -9.22 -21.15
CA GLU A 229 6.23 -7.92 -21.08
C GLU A 229 7.17 -6.81 -20.63
N ASP A 230 8.06 -7.04 -19.67
CA ASP A 230 8.91 -6.01 -19.09
C ASP A 230 9.89 -5.44 -20.13
N TRP A 231 10.52 -6.32 -20.92
CA TRP A 231 11.36 -5.88 -22.04
C TRP A 231 10.58 -5.14 -23.12
N THR A 232 9.34 -5.56 -23.39
CA THR A 232 8.48 -4.90 -24.36
C THR A 232 8.09 -3.50 -23.90
N LEU A 233 7.67 -3.35 -22.63
CA LEU A 233 7.30 -2.06 -22.05
C LEU A 233 8.49 -1.09 -22.00
N ALA A 234 9.66 -1.57 -21.54
CA ALA A 234 10.88 -0.77 -21.53
C ALA A 234 11.29 -0.33 -22.96
N SER A 235 11.12 -1.19 -23.96
CA SER A 235 11.39 -0.87 -25.38
C SER A 235 10.44 0.18 -25.94
N ILE A 236 9.15 0.09 -25.62
CA ILE A 236 8.15 1.09 -26.01
C ILE A 236 8.49 2.44 -25.37
N MET A 237 8.84 2.44 -24.08
CA MET A 237 9.20 3.63 -23.34
C MET A 237 10.41 4.33 -23.97
N ALA A 238 11.49 3.58 -24.26
CA ALA A 238 12.69 4.10 -24.91
C ALA A 238 12.43 4.66 -26.31
N ALA A 239 11.54 4.04 -27.09
CA ALA A 239 11.18 4.56 -28.40
C ALA A 239 10.28 5.80 -28.32
N SER A 240 9.54 5.97 -27.23
CA SER A 240 8.62 7.10 -27.04
C SER A 240 9.27 8.29 -26.35
N HIS A 241 10.35 8.08 -25.58
CA HIS A 241 11.04 9.11 -24.81
C HIS A 241 12.54 9.12 -25.11
N PRO A 242 13.09 10.22 -25.70
CA PRO A 242 14.49 10.26 -26.15
C PRO A 242 15.52 10.23 -25.01
N ARG A 243 15.10 10.53 -23.77
CA ARG A 243 15.93 10.50 -22.55
C ARG A 243 15.85 9.15 -21.81
N VAL A 244 15.22 8.15 -22.42
CA VAL A 244 15.09 6.80 -21.86
C VAL A 244 15.97 5.84 -22.63
N ARG A 245 16.82 5.11 -21.92
CA ARG A 245 17.70 4.08 -22.47
C ARG A 245 17.49 2.76 -21.74
N ILE A 246 17.75 1.67 -22.44
CA ILE A 246 17.45 0.32 -21.92
C ILE A 246 18.58 -0.65 -22.23
N GLY A 247 18.65 -1.70 -21.42
CA GLY A 247 19.46 -2.89 -21.61
C GLY A 247 18.75 -4.12 -21.06
N ARG A 248 19.19 -5.30 -21.46
CA ARG A 248 18.70 -6.58 -20.96
C ARG A 248 19.86 -7.47 -20.55
N ARG A 249 19.80 -8.01 -19.33
CA ARG A 249 20.83 -8.89 -18.76
C ARG A 249 20.16 -10.09 -18.10
N ARG A 250 20.95 -11.11 -17.78
CA ARG A 250 20.49 -12.21 -16.94
C ARG A 250 20.24 -11.74 -15.49
N HIS A 251 19.37 -12.45 -14.79
CA HIS A 251 18.94 -12.11 -13.44
C HIS A 251 19.99 -12.31 -12.35
N ASP A 252 21.05 -13.08 -12.63
CA ASP A 252 22.11 -13.42 -11.68
C ASP A 252 23.16 -12.31 -11.48
N ASP A 253 23.08 -11.20 -12.22
CA ASP A 253 24.10 -10.15 -12.19
C ASP A 253 23.54 -8.71 -12.23
N ALA A 254 22.68 -8.39 -11.26
CA ALA A 254 22.08 -7.05 -11.11
C ALA A 254 23.13 -5.93 -10.92
N ALA A 255 24.22 -6.24 -10.21
CA ALA A 255 25.28 -5.28 -9.93
C ALA A 255 26.04 -4.90 -11.20
N ARG A 256 26.40 -5.86 -12.06
CA ARG A 256 26.95 -5.58 -13.40
C ARG A 256 25.98 -4.83 -14.28
N ALA A 257 24.68 -5.15 -14.21
CA ALA A 257 23.69 -4.43 -15.00
C ALA A 257 23.68 -2.94 -14.63
N LEU A 258 23.67 -2.61 -13.33
CA LEU A 258 23.80 -1.23 -12.84
C LEU A 258 25.14 -0.60 -13.21
N ASP A 259 26.26 -1.31 -13.07
CA ASP A 259 27.60 -0.86 -13.47
C ASP A 259 27.64 -0.44 -14.95
N GLU A 260 27.03 -1.24 -15.82
CA GLU A 260 26.91 -0.92 -17.25
C GLU A 260 26.03 0.31 -17.49
N LEU A 261 24.91 0.45 -16.77
CA LEU A 261 24.09 1.66 -16.85
C LEU A 261 24.89 2.89 -16.42
N VAL A 262 25.69 2.81 -15.36
CA VAL A 262 26.56 3.92 -14.91
C VAL A 262 27.59 4.30 -15.97
N GLN A 263 28.25 3.31 -16.58
CA GLN A 263 29.29 3.53 -17.61
C GLN A 263 28.74 4.17 -18.88
N THR A 264 27.48 3.91 -19.19
CA THR A 264 26.79 4.44 -20.37
C THR A 264 26.02 5.74 -20.11
N SER A 265 26.05 6.25 -18.87
CA SER A 265 25.41 7.51 -18.49
C SER A 265 26.24 8.73 -18.89
N THR A 266 25.55 9.85 -19.15
CA THR A 266 26.15 11.18 -19.37
C THR A 266 25.63 12.22 -18.36
N ALA A 267 24.98 11.76 -17.29
CA ALA A 267 24.39 12.65 -16.29
C ALA A 267 25.39 13.12 -15.23
N GLU A 268 25.16 14.30 -14.67
CA GLU A 268 25.98 14.83 -13.56
C GLU A 268 25.71 14.08 -12.25
N VAL A 269 24.43 13.84 -11.94
CA VAL A 269 23.98 13.09 -10.75
C VAL A 269 23.24 11.83 -11.19
N LEU A 270 23.56 10.71 -10.54
CA LEU A 270 22.90 9.43 -10.75
C LEU A 270 22.07 9.08 -9.54
N VAL A 271 20.85 8.59 -9.77
CA VAL A 271 20.05 7.88 -8.79
C VAL A 271 20.05 6.42 -9.19
N LEU A 272 20.76 5.59 -8.43
CA LEU A 272 20.76 4.15 -8.57
C LEU A 272 19.56 3.60 -7.80
N ARG A 273 18.83 2.66 -8.39
CA ARG A 273 17.80 1.86 -7.74
C ARG A 273 18.16 0.38 -7.90
N GLY A 274 18.38 -0.29 -6.77
CA GLY A 274 18.66 -1.72 -6.70
C GLY A 274 17.50 -2.57 -7.23
N PRO A 275 17.75 -3.86 -7.52
CA PRO A 275 16.70 -4.77 -7.95
C PRO A 275 15.68 -5.04 -6.85
N ASN A 276 14.41 -5.16 -7.23
CA ASN A 276 13.30 -5.53 -6.32
C ASN A 276 13.04 -4.52 -5.19
N GLU A 277 13.37 -3.24 -5.41
CA GLU A 277 13.22 -2.15 -4.44
C GLU A 277 12.27 -1.09 -4.97
N THR A 278 11.41 -0.45 -4.20
CA THR A 278 10.54 0.63 -4.74
C THR A 278 11.24 1.99 -4.70
N LEU A 279 11.04 2.88 -5.66
CA LEU A 279 11.46 4.28 -5.51
C LEU A 279 10.54 5.18 -6.34
N THR A 280 9.89 6.13 -5.70
CA THR A 280 9.03 7.07 -6.43
C THR A 280 9.87 8.09 -7.20
N ALA A 281 9.32 8.64 -8.29
CA ALA A 281 9.97 9.70 -9.04
C ALA A 281 10.23 10.93 -8.16
N ALA A 282 9.29 11.26 -7.26
CA ALA A 282 9.42 12.37 -6.33
C ALA A 282 10.62 12.17 -5.38
N ASP A 283 10.72 11.00 -4.76
CA ASP A 283 11.82 10.69 -3.84
C ASP A 283 13.17 10.63 -4.56
N ALA A 284 13.20 10.10 -5.78
CA ALA A 284 14.40 10.11 -6.62
C ALA A 284 14.89 11.55 -6.91
N VAL A 285 13.96 12.47 -7.19
CA VAL A 285 14.29 13.91 -7.39
C VAL A 285 14.82 14.53 -6.11
N VAL A 286 14.25 14.22 -4.95
CA VAL A 286 14.71 14.72 -3.65
C VAL A 286 16.11 14.17 -3.32
N LEU A 287 16.36 12.87 -3.51
CA LEU A 287 17.68 12.25 -3.32
C LEU A 287 18.74 12.93 -4.18
N ALA A 288 18.47 13.10 -5.48
CA ALA A 288 19.40 13.76 -6.39
C ALA A 288 19.68 15.22 -6.01
N ALA A 289 18.66 15.95 -5.55
CA ALA A 289 18.83 17.34 -5.09
C ALA A 289 19.71 17.43 -3.84
N ARG A 290 19.55 16.50 -2.88
CA ARG A 290 20.36 16.46 -1.65
C ARG A 290 21.81 16.17 -1.94
N VAL A 291 22.11 15.20 -2.80
CA VAL A 291 23.49 14.91 -3.23
C VAL A 291 24.13 16.11 -3.91
N ALA A 292 23.38 16.80 -4.78
CA ALA A 292 23.88 17.99 -5.46
C ALA A 292 24.24 19.13 -4.47
N ALA A 293 23.54 19.22 -3.34
CA ALA A 293 23.78 20.22 -2.29
C ALA A 293 24.92 19.85 -1.32
N GLU A 294 25.34 18.58 -1.25
CA GLU A 294 26.40 18.11 -0.36
C GLU A 294 27.81 18.19 -1.01
N PRO A 295 28.93 18.21 -0.26
CA PRO A 295 30.27 18.19 -0.85
C PRO A 295 30.54 16.97 -1.74
N SER A 296 31.51 17.07 -2.67
CA SER A 296 31.99 15.94 -3.48
C SER A 296 32.40 14.75 -2.63
N GLY A 297 32.14 13.55 -3.12
CA GLY A 297 32.33 12.29 -2.39
C GLY A 297 31.16 11.90 -1.49
N THR A 298 30.07 12.68 -1.46
CA THR A 298 28.88 12.34 -0.67
C THR A 298 27.89 11.49 -1.45
N VAL A 299 27.40 10.43 -0.82
CA VAL A 299 26.34 9.54 -1.31
C VAL A 299 25.17 9.63 -0.36
N VAL A 300 23.94 9.68 -0.90
CA VAL A 300 22.71 9.75 -0.11
C VAL A 300 21.82 8.57 -0.43
N ALA A 301 21.38 7.82 0.59
CA ALA A 301 20.43 6.72 0.45
C ALA A 301 19.10 7.04 1.16
N PRO A 302 17.96 6.47 0.74
CA PRO A 302 16.75 6.43 1.55
C PRO A 302 16.85 5.36 2.65
N VAL A 303 15.91 5.37 3.61
CA VAL A 303 15.70 4.26 4.55
C VAL A 303 15.09 3.07 3.82
N TRP A 304 15.59 1.87 4.08
CA TRP A 304 15.06 0.64 3.51
C TRP A 304 14.06 0.01 4.45
N ARG A 305 12.89 -0.34 3.91
CA ARG A 305 11.81 -1.06 4.58
C ARG A 305 11.68 -2.46 4.01
N ASP A 306 11.44 -3.42 4.89
CA ASP A 306 11.14 -4.79 4.53
C ASP A 306 9.70 -4.93 4.05
N GLY A 307 9.36 -6.08 3.49
CA GLY A 307 8.03 -6.36 2.95
C GLY A 307 6.92 -6.44 3.99
N ASP A 308 7.26 -6.64 5.26
CA ASP A 308 6.34 -6.56 6.39
C ASP A 308 6.15 -5.13 6.93
N GLY A 309 6.90 -4.16 6.40
CA GLY A 309 6.89 -2.76 6.79
C GLY A 309 7.88 -2.41 7.89
N THR A 310 8.61 -3.35 8.49
CA THR A 310 9.72 -3.02 9.40
C THR A 310 10.88 -2.40 8.64
N ILE A 311 11.85 -1.83 9.35
CA ILE A 311 13.09 -1.32 8.78
C ILE A 311 13.94 -2.52 8.34
N ALA A 312 14.28 -2.59 7.06
CA ALA A 312 15.29 -3.52 6.56
C ALA A 312 16.70 -3.02 6.85
N ALA A 313 16.93 -1.72 6.70
CA ALA A 313 18.16 -1.02 7.12
C ALA A 313 18.00 0.50 7.04
N VAL A 314 18.56 1.21 8.03
CA VAL A 314 18.88 2.65 7.88
C VAL A 314 20.27 2.80 7.25
N GLY A 315 21.20 1.91 7.57
CA GLY A 315 22.57 1.88 7.04
C GLY A 315 23.26 0.62 7.52
N ALA A 316 24.59 0.59 7.48
CA ALA A 316 25.38 -0.52 7.97
C ALA A 316 26.44 -0.06 8.99
N THR A 317 26.67 -0.90 9.99
CA THR A 317 27.68 -0.76 11.04
C THR A 317 28.50 -2.05 11.13
N SER A 318 29.48 -2.12 12.03
CA SER A 318 30.23 -3.38 12.30
C SER A 318 29.36 -4.53 12.77
N GLU A 319 28.13 -4.24 13.20
CA GLU A 319 27.17 -5.23 13.69
C GLU A 319 26.10 -5.57 12.63
N GLY A 320 26.31 -5.13 11.39
CA GLY A 320 25.38 -5.34 10.28
C GLY A 320 24.43 -4.18 10.06
N ARG A 321 23.23 -4.48 9.56
CA ARG A 321 22.23 -3.49 9.15
C ARG A 321 21.64 -2.78 10.37
N PHE A 322 21.83 -1.46 10.42
CA PHE A 322 21.40 -0.62 11.53
C PHE A 322 19.86 -0.57 11.60
N LEU A 323 19.31 -0.85 12.79
CA LEU A 323 17.88 -0.94 13.10
C LEU A 323 17.09 -1.97 12.28
N ALA A 324 17.74 -2.99 11.72
CA ALA A 324 17.03 -4.05 11.02
C ALA A 324 15.98 -4.76 11.92
N GLY A 325 14.78 -4.96 11.39
CA GLY A 325 13.64 -5.55 12.08
C GLY A 325 12.90 -4.62 13.06
N HIS A 326 13.36 -3.38 13.25
CA HIS A 326 12.65 -2.39 14.06
C HIS A 326 11.46 -1.77 13.30
N PRO A 327 10.38 -1.35 13.99
CA PRO A 327 9.35 -0.51 13.38
C PRO A 327 9.89 0.85 12.90
N VAL A 328 9.22 1.44 11.90
CA VAL A 328 9.62 2.72 11.32
C VAL A 328 9.58 3.87 12.32
N GLU A 329 8.72 3.78 13.34
CA GLU A 329 8.63 4.77 14.41
C GLU A 329 9.92 4.90 15.22
N ASP A 330 10.83 3.90 15.19
CA ASP A 330 12.13 3.99 15.85
C ASP A 330 13.09 4.99 15.19
N LEU A 331 12.76 5.49 13.99
CA LEU A 331 13.45 6.62 13.37
C LEU A 331 13.16 7.95 14.08
N THR A 332 12.08 8.04 14.85
CA THR A 332 11.65 9.30 15.50
C THR A 332 12.73 9.89 16.40
N ALA A 333 13.50 9.06 17.11
CA ALA A 333 14.59 9.54 17.96
C ALA A 333 15.73 10.21 17.16
N LEU A 334 15.87 9.85 15.88
CA LEU A 334 16.83 10.42 14.95
C LEU A 334 16.29 11.66 14.21
N SER A 335 14.99 11.98 14.37
CA SER A 335 14.22 12.87 13.49
C SER A 335 14.43 14.39 13.57
N PRO A 336 15.12 15.05 14.53
CA PRO A 336 15.47 16.45 14.28
C PRO A 336 16.46 16.56 13.11
N ALA A 337 17.16 15.47 12.77
CA ALA A 337 17.98 15.39 11.56
C ALA A 337 17.19 14.73 10.43
N THR A 338 17.07 15.42 9.30
CA THR A 338 16.56 14.82 8.05
C THR A 338 17.60 13.89 7.41
N MET A 339 18.89 14.14 7.69
CA MET A 339 20.03 13.40 7.13
C MET A 339 20.87 12.79 8.25
N LEU A 340 21.08 11.48 8.20
CA LEU A 340 21.91 10.74 9.14
C LEU A 340 23.20 10.26 8.46
N GLU A 341 24.34 10.68 8.98
CA GLU A 341 25.62 10.09 8.58
C GLU A 341 25.80 8.70 9.19
N VAL A 342 26.14 7.73 8.33
CA VAL A 342 26.32 6.31 8.70
C VAL A 342 27.71 5.82 8.27
N PRO A 343 28.26 4.80 8.96
CA PRO A 343 29.58 4.24 8.60
C PRO A 343 29.63 3.64 7.20
N ALA A 344 28.53 3.02 6.76
CA ALA A 344 28.36 2.47 5.42
C ALA A 344 26.87 2.41 5.03
N LEU A 345 26.61 2.34 3.73
CA LEU A 345 25.27 2.15 3.19
C LEU A 345 24.90 0.66 3.16
N ALA A 346 23.61 0.37 3.28
CA ALA A 346 23.10 -1.00 3.33
C ALA A 346 22.86 -1.62 1.93
N GLY A 347 22.88 -0.81 0.87
CA GLY A 347 22.84 -1.29 -0.50
C GLY A 347 22.78 -0.17 -1.55
N LEU A 348 22.40 -0.52 -2.78
CA LEU A 348 22.68 0.28 -3.99
C LEU A 348 21.56 1.23 -4.42
N THR A 349 20.45 1.32 -3.70
CA THR A 349 19.48 2.41 -3.92
C THR A 349 19.98 3.68 -3.27
N VAL A 350 20.59 4.55 -4.08
CA VAL A 350 21.31 5.74 -3.62
C VAL A 350 21.30 6.82 -4.70
N ALA A 351 21.54 8.06 -4.32
CA ALA A 351 21.99 9.09 -5.23
C ALA A 351 23.48 9.41 -5.01
N VAL A 352 24.19 9.71 -6.09
CA VAL A 352 25.63 10.00 -6.09
C VAL A 352 26.00 10.85 -7.31
N ARG A 353 27.03 11.70 -7.23
CA ARG A 353 27.56 12.36 -8.43
C ARG A 353 28.27 11.34 -9.30
N ARG A 354 28.10 11.44 -10.62
CA ARG A 354 28.78 10.52 -11.55
C ARG A 354 30.30 10.52 -11.37
N ALA A 355 30.90 11.68 -11.10
CA ALA A 355 32.33 11.84 -10.88
C ALA A 355 32.84 11.15 -9.59
N ASP A 356 31.95 10.89 -8.63
CA ASP A 356 32.28 10.26 -7.35
C ASP A 356 32.18 8.72 -7.41
N ILE A 357 31.86 8.14 -8.58
CA ILE A 357 31.89 6.69 -8.83
C ILE A 357 33.19 6.34 -9.56
N ASP A 358 34.19 5.90 -8.79
CA ASP A 358 35.52 5.48 -9.26
C ASP A 358 35.75 3.96 -9.22
N THR A 359 34.87 3.21 -8.55
CA THR A 359 34.92 1.74 -8.48
C THR A 359 33.83 1.09 -9.33
N ALA A 360 34.08 -0.12 -9.81
CA ALA A 360 33.04 -0.95 -10.42
C ALA A 360 32.01 -1.36 -9.36
N LEU A 361 30.72 -1.29 -9.69
CA LEU A 361 29.62 -1.71 -8.81
C LEU A 361 29.48 -3.23 -8.79
N ARG A 362 30.48 -3.96 -8.27
CA ARG A 362 30.53 -5.44 -8.30
C ARG A 362 30.67 -6.06 -6.92
N GLY A 363 29.92 -7.12 -6.65
CA GLY A 363 29.98 -7.87 -5.39
C GLY A 363 29.11 -7.27 -4.28
N PRO A 364 29.01 -7.96 -3.12
CA PRO A 364 28.04 -7.65 -2.07
C PRO A 364 28.27 -6.29 -1.38
N ASP A 365 29.52 -5.83 -1.34
CA ASP A 365 29.91 -4.58 -0.66
C ASP A 365 30.02 -3.38 -1.60
N ALA A 366 29.43 -3.44 -2.80
CA ALA A 366 29.49 -2.35 -3.78
C ALA A 366 29.01 -1.01 -3.21
N ALA A 367 27.95 -1.02 -2.38
CA ALA A 367 27.42 0.19 -1.75
C ALA A 367 28.37 0.84 -0.74
N GLY A 368 29.15 0.03 0.00
CA GLY A 368 30.11 0.53 1.00
C GLY A 368 31.36 1.19 0.40
N ARG A 369 31.55 1.04 -0.92
CA ARG A 369 32.67 1.64 -1.68
C ARG A 369 32.27 2.89 -2.46
N LEU A 370 30.99 3.26 -2.43
CA LEU A 370 30.51 4.47 -3.08
C LEU A 370 30.85 5.69 -2.24
N GLY A 371 31.58 6.63 -2.83
CA GLY A 371 31.95 7.89 -2.20
C GLY A 371 32.83 7.75 -0.94
N THR A 372 33.12 8.88 -0.33
CA THR A 372 33.88 8.98 0.93
C THR A 372 32.99 9.22 2.14
N ARG A 373 31.75 9.69 1.93
CA ARG A 373 30.78 10.03 2.98
C ARG A 373 29.40 9.47 2.65
N ALA A 374 28.80 8.75 3.60
CA ALA A 374 27.51 8.08 3.45
C ALA A 374 26.44 8.73 4.33
N LEU A 375 25.39 9.27 3.70
CA LEU A 375 24.25 9.87 4.36
C LEU A 375 22.96 9.10 4.05
N VAL A 376 22.04 9.11 5.00
CA VAL A 376 20.72 8.47 4.87
C VAL A 376 19.65 9.52 5.12
N ALA A 377 18.78 9.71 4.13
CA ALA A 377 17.59 10.53 4.20
C ALA A 377 16.51 9.81 5.03
N LEU A 378 16.30 10.25 6.28
CA LEU A 378 15.39 9.58 7.22
C LEU A 378 13.91 9.77 6.90
N ASP A 379 13.58 10.74 6.06
CA ASP A 379 12.24 11.08 5.59
C ASP A 379 11.91 10.47 4.22
N LEU A 380 12.83 9.72 3.62
CA LEU A 380 12.63 9.02 2.35
C LEU A 380 12.72 7.52 2.57
N GLU A 381 11.79 6.76 1.99
CA GLU A 381 11.67 5.32 2.21
C GLU A 381 11.61 4.54 0.90
N THR A 382 12.29 3.40 0.85
CA THR A 382 12.15 2.37 -0.18
C THR A 382 11.69 1.06 0.44
N ARG A 383 10.86 0.27 -0.24
CA ARG A 383 10.53 -1.11 0.16
C ARG A 383 11.37 -2.10 -0.63
N THR A 384 12.01 -3.04 0.04
CA THR A 384 12.84 -4.09 -0.56
C THR A 384 12.19 -5.47 -0.44
N ARG A 385 12.29 -6.28 -1.49
CA ARG A 385 11.97 -7.72 -1.47
C ARG A 385 13.20 -8.61 -1.51
N SER A 386 14.38 -8.01 -1.68
CA SER A 386 15.63 -8.75 -1.76
C SER A 386 15.80 -9.54 -0.46
N ARG A 387 15.73 -10.87 -0.57
CA ARG A 387 16.01 -11.79 0.55
C ARG A 387 17.24 -11.28 1.25
N VAL A 388 17.05 -10.80 2.48
CA VAL A 388 18.14 -10.39 3.34
C VAL A 388 18.99 -11.63 3.51
N ALA A 389 20.20 -11.63 2.93
CA ALA A 389 21.19 -12.64 3.26
C ALA A 389 21.28 -12.66 4.79
N ASP A 390 21.01 -13.82 5.37
CA ASP A 390 20.88 -14.01 6.81
C ASP A 390 22.04 -13.29 7.52
N PRO A 391 21.78 -12.28 8.38
CA PRO A 391 22.83 -11.55 9.08
C PRO A 391 23.62 -12.45 10.05
N THR A 392 23.15 -13.68 10.29
CA THR A 392 23.81 -14.73 11.08
C THR A 392 24.49 -15.80 10.23
N ALA A 393 24.40 -15.73 8.90
CA ALA A 393 25.16 -16.63 8.03
C ALA A 393 26.67 -16.42 8.31
N PRO A 394 27.41 -17.48 8.69
CA PRO A 394 28.85 -17.38 8.84
C PRO A 394 29.44 -16.90 7.51
N THR A 395 30.29 -15.87 7.55
CA THR A 395 31.24 -15.62 6.47
C THR A 395 31.92 -16.94 6.13
N PRO A 396 31.97 -17.39 4.86
CA PRO A 396 32.68 -18.61 4.50
C PRO A 396 34.09 -18.52 5.06
N ASP A 397 34.42 -19.49 5.92
CA ASP A 397 35.65 -19.54 6.68
C ASP A 397 36.85 -19.35 5.74
N ALA A 398 37.75 -18.41 6.05
CA ALA A 398 38.96 -18.13 5.28
C ALA A 398 40.01 -19.26 5.40
N GLY A 399 39.58 -20.48 5.70
CA GLY A 399 40.38 -21.56 6.28
C GLY A 399 40.05 -22.96 5.78
N SER A 400 39.67 -23.17 4.52
CA SER A 400 39.77 -24.50 3.91
C SER A 400 40.17 -24.44 2.43
N ARG A 401 41.43 -24.10 2.18
CA ARG A 401 42.07 -24.36 0.88
C ARG A 401 42.65 -25.76 0.89
N THR A 402 42.04 -26.66 0.13
CA THR A 402 42.72 -27.86 -0.39
C THR A 402 43.80 -27.40 -1.38
N PRO A 403 45.05 -27.89 -1.29
CA PRO A 403 46.12 -27.44 -2.18
C PRO A 403 46.01 -28.14 -3.53
N GLY A 404 45.68 -27.41 -4.58
CA GLY A 404 45.65 -27.97 -5.93
C GLY A 404 45.42 -26.93 -7.03
N SER A 405 46.47 -26.69 -7.81
CA SER A 405 46.57 -25.90 -9.05
C SER A 405 46.64 -24.36 -8.92
N ALA A 406 47.75 -23.85 -9.45
CA ALA A 406 48.12 -22.45 -9.48
C ALA A 406 47.49 -21.74 -10.69
N GLY A 407 46.78 -20.66 -10.41
CA GLY A 407 46.51 -19.55 -11.33
C GLY A 407 46.64 -18.27 -10.52
N ARG A 408 47.75 -17.54 -10.70
CA ARG A 408 47.99 -16.24 -10.09
C ARG A 408 47.03 -15.21 -10.71
N GLU A 409 45.89 -14.96 -10.09
CA GLU A 409 45.18 -13.69 -10.22
C GLU A 409 45.34 -12.91 -8.92
N ALA A 410 45.67 -11.64 -9.07
CA ALA A 410 46.13 -10.75 -8.02
C ALA A 410 45.11 -10.64 -6.88
N VAL A 411 45.63 -10.81 -5.66
CA VAL A 411 44.96 -10.41 -4.43
C VAL A 411 44.71 -8.89 -4.52
N SER A 412 43.46 -8.51 -4.81
CA SER A 412 43.02 -7.12 -4.70
C SER A 412 43.09 -6.71 -3.23
N ALA A 413 43.96 -5.75 -2.95
CA ALA A 413 44.02 -5.01 -1.71
C ALA A 413 42.76 -4.14 -1.58
N ASP A 414 41.76 -4.60 -0.84
CA ASP A 414 40.82 -3.75 -0.10
C ASP A 414 40.05 -4.65 0.87
N ALA A 415 40.60 -4.79 2.08
CA ALA A 415 39.84 -5.34 3.19
C ALA A 415 38.69 -4.39 3.54
N PRO A 416 37.50 -4.89 3.95
CA PRO A 416 36.40 -4.02 4.39
C PRO A 416 36.90 -3.04 5.44
N ARG A 417 36.56 -1.74 5.29
CA ARG A 417 36.85 -0.73 6.32
C ARG A 417 36.29 -1.22 7.66
N PRO A 418 37.05 -1.19 8.77
CA PRO A 418 36.49 -1.46 10.08
C PRO A 418 35.38 -0.42 10.38
N LEU A 419 34.14 -0.86 10.40
CA LEU A 419 32.98 -0.01 10.62
C LEU A 419 32.90 0.36 12.11
N ALA A 420 33.24 1.60 12.49
CA ALA A 420 33.07 2.11 13.85
C ALA A 420 31.69 2.79 14.04
N GLY A 421 31.32 3.18 15.25
CA GLY A 421 30.19 4.09 15.49
C GLY A 421 28.81 3.47 15.80
N ALA A 422 28.70 2.14 15.88
CA ALA A 422 27.43 1.46 16.20
C ALA A 422 26.81 1.94 17.53
N ASP A 423 27.62 2.04 18.58
CA ASP A 423 27.17 2.46 19.92
C ASP A 423 26.67 3.91 19.94
N ASP A 424 27.30 4.79 19.14
CA ASP A 424 26.88 6.19 19.05
C ASP A 424 25.53 6.32 18.33
N LEU A 425 25.38 5.63 17.20
CA LEU A 425 24.13 5.58 16.45
C LEU A 425 23.00 4.97 17.28
N LEU A 426 23.26 3.90 18.05
CA LEU A 426 22.28 3.32 18.97
C LEU A 426 21.83 4.33 20.03
N ARG A 427 22.77 5.04 20.67
CA ARG A 427 22.43 6.08 21.65
C ARG A 427 21.61 7.21 21.04
N ARG A 428 21.97 7.67 19.84
CA ARG A 428 21.21 8.68 19.08
C ARG A 428 19.82 8.20 18.71
N ALA A 429 19.66 6.91 18.42
CA ALA A 429 18.37 6.28 18.20
C ALA A 429 17.61 6.00 19.52
N GLY A 430 18.16 6.40 20.67
CA GLY A 430 17.55 6.28 22.00
C GLY A 430 17.63 4.87 22.60
N TRP A 431 18.63 4.07 22.21
CA TRP A 431 18.84 2.71 22.69
C TRP A 431 20.12 2.59 23.52
N GLU A 432 20.08 1.77 24.57
CA GLU A 432 21.25 1.33 25.34
C GLU A 432 21.57 -0.12 25.01
N ARG A 433 22.85 -0.46 24.92
CA ARG A 433 23.29 -1.85 24.74
C ARG A 433 23.12 -2.66 26.03
N THR A 434 22.65 -3.90 25.86
CA THR A 434 22.59 -4.90 26.93
C THR A 434 23.63 -6.00 26.70
N ARG A 435 24.07 -6.66 27.79
CA ARG A 435 25.06 -7.74 27.70
C ARG A 435 24.43 -9.11 27.38
N SER A 436 23.15 -9.29 27.70
CA SER A 436 22.40 -10.53 27.60
C SER A 436 21.00 -10.29 27.01
N GLY A 437 20.36 -11.37 26.57
CA GLY A 437 19.03 -11.36 25.96
C GLY A 437 19.04 -11.66 24.44
N PRO A 438 17.86 -11.65 23.82
CA PRO A 438 17.71 -11.85 22.37
C PRO A 438 18.40 -10.73 21.57
N LEU A 439 18.74 -11.01 20.32
CA LEU A 439 19.22 -9.98 19.39
C LEU A 439 18.04 -9.21 18.78
N PRO A 440 18.16 -7.88 18.56
CA PRO A 440 19.28 -7.04 19.00
C PRO A 440 19.28 -6.86 20.53
N ARG A 441 20.48 -6.88 21.13
CA ARG A 441 20.70 -6.75 22.57
C ARG A 441 20.68 -5.29 22.99
N VAL A 442 19.49 -4.71 22.94
CA VAL A 442 19.24 -3.31 23.24
C VAL A 442 18.05 -3.15 24.17
N ARG A 443 17.96 -2.01 24.84
CA ARG A 443 16.81 -1.61 25.64
C ARG A 443 16.60 -0.10 25.57
N ARG A 444 15.38 0.36 25.84
CA ARG A 444 15.13 1.78 26.13
C ARG A 444 15.61 2.11 27.55
N PRO A 445 16.14 3.33 27.79
CA PRO A 445 16.35 3.84 29.15
C PRO A 445 15.02 3.88 29.91
N ARG A 446 15.01 3.42 31.16
CA ARG A 446 13.82 3.52 32.03
C ARG A 446 13.56 4.97 32.41
N ARG A 447 12.33 5.42 32.24
CA ARG A 447 11.88 6.78 32.53
C ARG A 447 10.50 6.77 33.16
N THR A 448 10.19 7.81 33.92
CA THR A 448 8.85 8.11 34.43
C THR A 448 8.40 9.46 33.90
N ILE A 449 7.10 9.66 33.86
CA ILE A 449 6.48 10.94 33.51
C ILE A 449 5.30 11.21 34.45
N GLU A 450 5.15 12.48 34.83
CA GLU A 450 3.98 12.97 35.55
C GLU A 450 2.90 13.39 34.54
N LEU A 451 1.68 12.88 34.73
CA LEU A 451 0.54 13.17 33.86
C LEU A 451 -0.18 14.45 34.29
N ALA A 452 -1.14 14.91 33.49
CA ALA A 452 -1.88 16.14 33.74
C ALA A 452 -2.67 16.14 35.07
N ASP A 453 -3.01 14.96 35.60
CA ASP A 453 -3.69 14.78 36.89
C ASP A 453 -2.71 14.59 38.08
N GLY A 454 -1.40 14.72 37.86
CA GLY A 454 -0.35 14.53 38.86
C GLY A 454 0.07 13.08 39.08
N THR A 455 -0.52 12.12 38.34
CA THR A 455 -0.14 10.71 38.46
C THR A 455 1.22 10.47 37.80
N GLU A 456 2.18 9.93 38.55
CA GLU A 456 3.43 9.42 37.98
C GLU A 456 3.25 8.04 37.37
N VAL A 457 3.68 7.86 36.12
CA VAL A 457 3.63 6.59 35.40
C VAL A 457 4.98 6.28 34.72
N PRO A 458 5.33 5.00 34.50
CA PRO A 458 6.46 4.66 33.65
C PRO A 458 6.20 5.08 32.19
N VAL A 459 7.28 5.44 31.50
CA VAL A 459 7.28 5.55 30.03
C VAL A 459 7.51 4.15 29.48
N LEU A 460 6.46 3.55 28.96
CA LEU A 460 6.48 2.21 28.37
C LEU A 460 6.54 2.32 26.84
N ARG A 461 7.12 1.31 26.21
CA ARG A 461 7.03 1.10 24.76
C ARG A 461 5.83 0.22 24.41
N TRP A 462 4.94 0.76 23.60
CA TRP A 462 3.70 0.12 23.16
C TRP A 462 3.79 -0.32 21.70
N ALA A 463 3.44 -1.57 21.43
CA ALA A 463 3.19 -2.07 20.08
C ALA A 463 1.68 -2.23 19.84
N LEU A 464 1.14 -1.46 18.89
CA LEU A 464 -0.25 -1.59 18.44
C LEU A 464 -0.28 -2.52 17.23
N ARG A 465 -0.83 -3.72 17.39
CA ARG A 465 -0.88 -4.75 16.33
C ARG A 465 -2.24 -4.73 15.66
N THR A 466 -2.24 -4.67 14.33
CA THR A 466 -3.43 -4.51 13.50
C THR A 466 -3.60 -5.66 12.51
N ALA A 467 -4.80 -5.77 11.93
CA ALA A 467 -5.10 -6.67 10.81
C ALA A 467 -4.73 -6.07 9.43
N THR A 468 -4.14 -4.86 9.39
CA THR A 468 -4.02 -4.12 8.13
C THR A 468 -2.81 -4.56 7.32
N PRO A 469 -2.90 -4.51 5.97
CA PRO A 469 -1.75 -4.73 5.11
C PRO A 469 -0.69 -3.63 5.28
N VAL A 470 0.43 -3.78 4.58
CA VAL A 470 1.53 -2.81 4.55
C VAL A 470 1.33 -1.80 3.40
N GLY A 471 1.82 -0.58 3.59
CA GLY A 471 1.91 0.44 2.55
C GLY A 471 0.56 1.11 2.22
N VAL A 472 0.46 1.69 1.02
CA VAL A 472 -0.66 2.55 0.60
C VAL A 472 -2.04 1.86 0.73
N ARG A 473 -2.10 0.54 0.53
CA ARG A 473 -3.35 -0.23 0.70
C ARG A 473 -3.90 -0.15 2.14
N ALA A 474 -3.05 0.08 3.14
CA ALA A 474 -3.46 0.26 4.53
C ALA A 474 -4.32 1.52 4.73
N GLU A 475 -4.11 2.57 3.93
CA GLU A 475 -4.87 3.84 4.07
C GLU A 475 -6.38 3.67 3.85
N GLY A 476 -6.78 2.63 3.10
CA GLY A 476 -8.18 2.26 2.91
C GLY A 476 -8.82 1.51 4.10
N TRP A 477 -8.05 1.19 5.14
CA TRP A 477 -8.51 0.44 6.31
C TRP A 477 -8.78 1.37 7.50
N GLY A 478 -9.99 1.29 8.07
CA GLY A 478 -10.33 2.02 9.30
C GLY A 478 -9.40 1.68 10.47
N ASP A 479 -8.99 0.41 10.60
CA ASP A 479 -8.07 -0.09 11.63
C ASP A 479 -6.71 0.65 11.61
N THR A 480 -6.23 1.10 10.44
CA THR A 480 -5.00 1.90 10.33
C THR A 480 -5.17 3.25 11.02
N HIS A 481 -6.27 3.94 10.76
CA HIS A 481 -6.58 5.23 11.38
C HIS A 481 -6.91 5.07 12.87
N PHE A 482 -7.57 3.98 13.26
CA PHE A 482 -7.83 3.61 14.65
C PHE A 482 -6.52 3.44 15.45
N ALA A 483 -5.55 2.68 14.90
CA ALA A 483 -4.25 2.49 15.53
C ALA A 483 -3.45 3.80 15.62
N ARG A 484 -3.46 4.63 14.56
CA ARG A 484 -2.79 5.94 14.57
C ARG A 484 -3.37 6.89 15.62
N ALA A 485 -4.69 6.94 15.74
CA ALA A 485 -5.36 7.78 16.74
C ALA A 485 -5.06 7.30 18.18
N LEU A 486 -5.10 5.99 18.42
CA LEU A 486 -4.68 5.42 19.71
C LEU A 486 -3.20 5.69 20.01
N ALA A 487 -2.31 5.57 19.01
CA ALA A 487 -0.90 5.90 19.16
C ALA A 487 -0.70 7.38 19.51
N GLY A 488 -1.41 8.29 18.85
CA GLY A 488 -1.41 9.71 19.17
C GLY A 488 -1.84 9.99 20.62
N ALA A 489 -2.92 9.36 21.07
CA ALA A 489 -3.42 9.49 22.44
C ALA A 489 -2.44 8.94 23.49
N LEU A 490 -1.86 7.76 23.27
CA LEU A 490 -0.83 7.20 24.15
C LEU A 490 0.44 8.07 24.20
N ARG A 491 0.86 8.64 23.06
CA ARG A 491 2.00 9.59 23.01
C ARG A 491 1.73 10.87 23.79
N ARG A 492 0.50 11.37 23.82
CA ARG A 492 0.10 12.50 24.68
C ARG A 492 0.17 12.17 26.17
N LEU A 493 0.07 10.88 26.54
CA LEU A 493 0.35 10.37 27.88
C LEU A 493 1.85 10.05 28.11
N GLY A 494 2.74 10.57 27.25
CA GLY A 494 4.18 10.43 27.36
C GLY A 494 4.75 9.07 26.97
N GLN A 495 3.93 8.18 26.40
CA GLN A 495 4.33 6.82 26.04
C GLN A 495 5.04 6.77 24.68
N GLU A 496 5.89 5.77 24.48
CA GLU A 496 6.47 5.47 23.17
C GLU A 496 5.58 4.46 22.45
N VAL A 497 5.26 4.68 21.17
CA VAL A 497 4.30 3.83 20.45
C VAL A 497 4.78 3.51 19.05
N VAL A 498 4.71 2.23 18.69
CA VAL A 498 4.93 1.68 17.35
C VAL A 498 3.67 1.00 16.84
N ILE A 499 3.48 0.95 15.52
CA ILE A 499 2.33 0.30 14.90
C ILE A 499 2.81 -0.83 14.01
N ASP A 500 2.38 -2.04 14.34
CA ASP A 500 2.67 -3.23 13.57
C ASP A 500 1.53 -3.52 12.59
N SER A 501 1.90 -3.62 11.31
CA SER A 501 1.04 -4.22 10.28
C SER A 501 0.75 -5.68 10.61
N TYR A 502 -0.21 -6.29 9.91
CA TYR A 502 -0.47 -7.71 10.09
C TYR A 502 0.75 -8.57 9.74
N ALA A 503 1.54 -8.17 8.73
CA ALA A 503 2.74 -8.89 8.34
C ALA A 503 3.85 -8.78 9.40
N ALA A 504 3.97 -7.65 10.09
CA ALA A 504 4.98 -7.40 11.13
C ALA A 504 4.59 -7.96 12.51
N ARG A 505 3.41 -8.60 12.66
CA ARG A 505 2.89 -9.09 13.96
C ARG A 505 3.82 -10.08 14.69
N THR A 506 4.78 -10.67 13.99
CA THR A 506 5.81 -11.57 14.54
C THR A 506 7.23 -11.06 14.28
N ARG A 507 7.43 -9.74 14.14
CA ARG A 507 8.76 -9.16 13.91
C ARG A 507 9.75 -9.60 14.97
N SER A 508 11.01 -9.73 14.57
CA SER A 508 12.11 -10.24 15.41
C SER A 508 12.40 -9.37 16.64
N THR A 509 11.98 -8.10 16.62
CA THR A 509 12.24 -7.12 17.68
C THR A 509 11.08 -6.96 18.68
N ARG A 510 10.03 -7.80 18.61
CA ARG A 510 8.87 -7.68 19.50
C ARG A 510 9.17 -7.92 20.99
N HIS A 511 10.33 -8.50 21.31
CA HIS A 511 10.82 -8.63 22.70
C HIS A 511 11.27 -7.31 23.31
N LEU A 512 11.36 -6.25 22.50
CA LEU A 512 11.71 -4.90 22.97
C LEU A 512 10.51 -4.11 23.47
N ASP A 513 9.27 -4.59 23.23
CA ASP A 513 8.06 -3.87 23.61
C ASP A 513 7.63 -4.23 25.04
N ASP A 514 7.31 -3.21 25.84
CA ASP A 514 6.84 -3.39 27.21
C ASP A 514 5.36 -3.75 27.25
N VAL A 515 4.57 -3.22 26.30
CA VAL A 515 3.13 -3.46 26.19
C VAL A 515 2.76 -3.73 24.75
N THR A 516 1.93 -4.74 24.51
CA THR A 516 1.32 -5.03 23.22
C THR A 516 -0.19 -4.87 23.31
N VAL A 517 -0.80 -4.16 22.37
CA VAL A 517 -2.25 -4.11 22.19
C VAL A 517 -2.61 -4.77 20.86
N ALA A 518 -3.26 -5.91 20.92
CA ALA A 518 -3.85 -6.54 19.75
C ALA A 518 -5.22 -5.90 19.46
N LEU A 519 -5.30 -5.10 18.41
CA LEU A 519 -6.56 -4.56 17.89
C LEU A 519 -7.22 -5.62 17.01
N ARG A 520 -8.07 -6.46 17.62
CA ARG A 520 -8.68 -7.62 16.96
C ARG A 520 -9.82 -7.17 16.04
N GLY A 521 -9.46 -6.97 14.78
CA GLY A 521 -10.33 -6.77 13.63
C GLY A 521 -10.76 -8.09 13.00
N PRO A 522 -10.71 -8.27 11.66
CA PRO A 522 -11.05 -9.52 10.99
C PRO A 522 -9.98 -10.61 11.15
N GLU A 523 -8.71 -10.25 11.33
CA GLU A 523 -7.63 -11.23 11.40
C GLU A 523 -7.26 -11.64 12.85
N PRO A 524 -6.98 -12.93 13.12
CA PRO A 524 -6.50 -13.39 14.42
C PRO A 524 -5.17 -12.77 14.82
N LEU A 525 -5.06 -12.38 16.10
CA LEU A 525 -3.84 -11.84 16.71
C LEU A 525 -3.58 -12.52 18.05
N GLU A 526 -2.47 -13.25 18.14
CA GLU A 526 -2.07 -13.97 19.36
C GLU A 526 -1.45 -13.03 20.40
N ALA A 527 -1.51 -13.42 21.69
CA ALA A 527 -0.82 -12.70 22.76
C ALA A 527 0.69 -12.62 22.53
N SER A 528 1.30 -11.50 22.94
CA SER A 528 2.77 -11.41 22.96
C SER A 528 3.31 -12.27 24.11
N PRO A 529 4.37 -13.07 23.88
CA PRO A 529 5.07 -13.76 24.97
C PRO A 529 6.01 -12.82 25.75
N PHE A 530 6.08 -11.54 25.39
CA PHE A 530 6.93 -10.52 25.99
C PHE A 530 6.08 -9.36 26.51
N GLY A 531 6.51 -8.79 27.65
CA GLY A 531 5.84 -7.65 28.26
C GLY A 531 4.41 -7.96 28.73
N VAL A 532 3.57 -6.93 28.79
CA VAL A 532 2.13 -7.05 29.02
C VAL A 532 1.40 -7.17 27.69
N SER A 533 0.49 -8.13 27.56
CA SER A 533 -0.32 -8.33 26.36
C SER A 533 -1.80 -8.01 26.64
N LEU A 534 -2.32 -7.00 25.94
CA LEU A 534 -3.73 -6.58 25.98
C LEU A 534 -4.43 -6.95 24.67
N LEU A 535 -5.66 -7.43 24.76
CA LEU A 535 -6.53 -7.68 23.61
C LEU A 535 -7.67 -6.68 23.61
N TRP A 536 -7.94 -6.05 22.47
CA TRP A 536 -9.14 -5.25 22.26
C TRP A 536 -9.92 -5.77 21.05
N VAL A 537 -11.02 -6.47 21.32
CA VAL A 537 -11.95 -6.94 20.29
C VAL A 537 -12.78 -5.76 19.80
N ILE A 538 -12.49 -5.29 18.59
CA ILE A 538 -13.16 -4.13 18.00
C ILE A 538 -14.23 -4.53 16.97
N SER A 539 -14.16 -5.72 16.37
CA SER A 539 -15.16 -6.21 15.41
C SER A 539 -15.17 -7.74 15.31
N HIS A 540 -15.96 -8.29 14.36
CA HIS A 540 -16.07 -9.72 14.06
C HIS A 540 -16.28 -10.61 15.31
N PRO A 541 -17.24 -10.25 16.18
CA PRO A 541 -17.45 -10.97 17.44
C PRO A 541 -17.84 -12.44 17.28
N ASP A 542 -18.34 -12.83 16.11
CA ASP A 542 -18.70 -14.18 15.70
C ASP A 542 -17.50 -15.12 15.52
N GLU A 543 -16.32 -14.57 15.30
CA GLU A 543 -15.10 -15.34 15.07
C GLU A 543 -14.27 -15.56 16.34
N ILE A 544 -14.61 -14.92 17.46
CA ILE A 544 -13.81 -14.98 18.69
C ILE A 544 -14.02 -16.30 19.42
N THR A 545 -12.92 -17.03 19.61
CA THR A 545 -12.87 -18.31 20.33
C THR A 545 -12.03 -18.25 21.60
N ALA A 546 -11.95 -19.35 22.33
CA ALA A 546 -11.03 -19.49 23.47
C ALA A 546 -9.56 -19.28 23.07
N THR A 547 -9.18 -19.66 21.85
CA THR A 547 -7.83 -19.48 21.33
C THR A 547 -7.49 -18.01 21.13
N ASP A 548 -8.44 -17.20 20.63
CA ASP A 548 -8.23 -15.77 20.38
C ASP A 548 -7.99 -14.96 21.66
N VAL A 549 -8.52 -15.40 22.80
CA VAL A 549 -8.36 -14.72 24.10
C VAL A 549 -7.24 -15.30 24.96
N ALA A 550 -6.64 -16.42 24.54
CA ALA A 550 -5.65 -17.12 25.34
C ALA A 550 -4.33 -16.34 25.47
N GLY A 551 -3.76 -16.35 26.67
CA GLY A 551 -2.45 -15.77 26.95
C GLY A 551 -2.42 -14.24 27.13
N PHE A 552 -3.54 -13.53 26.92
CA PHE A 552 -3.63 -12.10 27.18
C PHE A 552 -3.79 -11.82 28.69
N ASP A 553 -3.08 -10.81 29.20
CA ASP A 553 -3.19 -10.36 30.59
C ASP A 553 -4.54 -9.70 30.88
N ARG A 554 -5.07 -8.98 29.88
CA ARG A 554 -6.38 -8.32 29.92
C ARG A 554 -7.05 -8.38 28.57
N VAL A 555 -8.37 -8.59 28.58
CA VAL A 555 -9.20 -8.63 27.39
C VAL A 555 -10.29 -7.56 27.49
N PHE A 556 -10.41 -6.78 26.43
CA PHE A 556 -11.41 -5.73 26.24
C PHE A 556 -12.27 -6.03 25.02
N ALA A 557 -13.51 -5.55 25.02
CA ALA A 557 -14.40 -5.69 23.87
C ALA A 557 -15.30 -4.47 23.66
N ALA A 558 -15.54 -4.15 22.39
CA ALA A 558 -16.35 -3.01 21.96
C ALA A 558 -17.88 -3.21 22.09
N SER A 559 -18.31 -4.10 23.00
CA SER A 559 -19.71 -4.35 23.33
C SER A 559 -19.83 -4.81 24.78
N ALA A 560 -20.63 -4.11 25.57
CA ALA A 560 -20.91 -4.48 26.95
C ALA A 560 -21.70 -5.80 27.09
N PRO A 561 -22.84 -6.01 26.40
CA PRO A 561 -23.59 -7.27 26.53
C PRO A 561 -22.77 -8.47 26.03
N TRP A 562 -22.01 -8.30 24.95
CA TRP A 562 -21.17 -9.38 24.43
C TRP A 562 -19.99 -9.69 25.34
N ALA A 563 -19.35 -8.69 25.94
CA ALA A 563 -18.25 -8.88 26.89
C ALA A 563 -18.71 -9.73 28.08
N ALA A 564 -19.88 -9.41 28.67
CA ALA A 564 -20.43 -10.17 29.78
C ALA A 564 -20.76 -11.62 29.40
N ALA A 565 -21.52 -11.82 28.31
CA ALA A 565 -21.95 -13.15 27.88
C ALA A 565 -20.77 -14.04 27.46
N THR A 566 -19.85 -13.50 26.66
CA THR A 566 -18.70 -14.25 26.14
C THR A 566 -17.66 -14.48 27.23
N GLY A 567 -17.44 -13.52 28.13
CA GLY A 567 -16.53 -13.68 29.26
C GLY A 567 -16.97 -14.82 30.18
N ALA A 568 -18.28 -14.87 30.51
CA ALA A 568 -18.85 -15.97 31.28
C ALA A 568 -18.73 -17.32 30.56
N LYS A 569 -18.97 -17.35 29.24
CA LYS A 569 -18.86 -18.56 28.42
C LYS A 569 -17.44 -19.10 28.32
N LEU A 570 -16.45 -18.23 28.16
CA LEU A 570 -15.04 -18.61 27.98
C LEU A 570 -14.28 -18.75 29.30
N GLY A 571 -14.85 -18.30 30.42
CA GLY A 571 -14.17 -18.28 31.72
C GLY A 571 -13.03 -17.26 31.78
N VAL A 572 -13.10 -16.20 30.96
CA VAL A 572 -12.10 -15.12 30.89
C VAL A 572 -12.79 -13.79 31.17
N ALA A 573 -12.19 -12.95 32.01
CA ALA A 573 -12.72 -11.61 32.26
C ALA A 573 -12.56 -10.74 31.00
N ILE A 574 -13.68 -10.36 30.38
CA ILE A 574 -13.72 -9.43 29.25
C ILE A 574 -14.33 -8.12 29.74
N THR A 575 -13.57 -7.03 29.69
CA THR A 575 -14.00 -5.71 30.15
C THR A 575 -14.59 -4.91 28.98
N PRO A 576 -15.78 -4.30 29.11
CA PRO A 576 -16.30 -3.43 28.07
C PRO A 576 -15.38 -2.23 27.82
N LEU A 577 -15.01 -2.02 26.56
CA LEU A 577 -14.27 -0.86 26.08
C LEU A 577 -14.77 -0.55 24.67
N LEU A 578 -15.79 0.29 24.57
CA LEU A 578 -16.41 0.65 23.29
C LEU A 578 -15.40 1.32 22.35
N GLN A 579 -15.67 1.24 21.04
CA GLN A 579 -14.99 2.07 20.04
C GLN A 579 -15.13 3.57 20.38
N CYS A 580 -14.37 4.41 19.68
CA CYS A 580 -14.14 5.79 20.08
C CYS A 580 -13.73 6.67 18.90
N THR A 581 -13.65 7.97 19.12
CA THR A 581 -13.27 8.95 18.10
C THR A 581 -11.93 9.62 18.42
N ASP A 582 -11.25 10.13 17.39
CA ASP A 582 -10.13 11.06 17.57
C ASP A 582 -10.66 12.47 17.76
N ALA A 583 -10.83 12.89 19.02
CA ALA A 583 -11.37 14.21 19.36
C ALA A 583 -10.46 15.39 18.93
N THR A 584 -9.19 15.13 18.59
CA THR A 584 -8.29 16.16 18.03
C THR A 584 -8.61 16.45 16.56
N ARG A 585 -9.25 15.50 15.88
CA ARG A 585 -9.58 15.51 14.46
C ARG A 585 -11.07 15.71 14.22
N PHE A 586 -11.90 14.86 14.80
CA PHE A 586 -13.36 14.90 14.67
C PHE A 586 -13.94 15.88 15.68
N ARG A 587 -14.03 17.14 15.27
CA ARG A 587 -14.62 18.25 16.01
C ARG A 587 -15.28 19.22 15.02
N PRO A 588 -16.37 19.89 15.40
CA PRO A 588 -17.05 20.83 14.52
C PRO A 588 -16.16 22.04 14.20
N GLU A 589 -16.17 22.47 12.94
CA GLU A 589 -15.53 23.69 12.46
C GLU A 589 -16.54 24.81 12.15
N GLY A 590 -17.83 24.57 12.39
CA GLY A 590 -18.92 25.51 12.12
C GLY A 590 -19.36 25.48 10.66
N ARG A 591 -19.23 24.34 9.98
CA ARG A 591 -19.66 24.19 8.58
C ARG A 591 -21.17 24.16 8.48
N GLU A 592 -21.70 24.80 7.44
CA GLU A 592 -23.14 24.77 7.15
C GLU A 592 -23.57 23.36 6.74
N ARG A 593 -24.71 22.91 7.27
CA ARG A 593 -25.31 21.61 6.93
C ARG A 593 -26.05 21.72 5.60
N GLY A 594 -25.68 20.90 4.63
CA GLY A 594 -26.40 20.76 3.36
C GLY A 594 -27.44 19.64 3.38
N ASP A 595 -27.90 19.23 2.20
CA ASP A 595 -28.94 18.20 2.01
C ASP A 595 -28.38 16.82 1.64
N ASP A 596 -27.05 16.68 1.57
CA ASP A 596 -26.40 15.45 1.11
C ASP A 596 -26.68 14.27 2.05
N ILE A 597 -27.20 13.18 1.48
CA ILE A 597 -27.30 11.87 2.13
C ILE A 597 -26.02 11.09 1.81
N LEU A 598 -25.13 10.98 2.79
CA LEU A 598 -23.75 10.53 2.57
C LEU A 598 -23.49 9.15 3.15
N PHE A 599 -22.78 8.30 2.40
CA PHE A 599 -22.12 7.12 2.94
C PHE A 599 -20.64 7.09 2.55
N VAL A 600 -19.77 6.88 3.54
CA VAL A 600 -18.33 6.71 3.32
C VAL A 600 -17.88 5.33 3.80
N GLY A 601 -17.48 4.46 2.88
CA GLY A 601 -17.00 3.11 3.17
C GLY A 601 -17.10 2.15 1.98
N THR A 602 -16.73 0.90 2.19
CA THR A 602 -16.76 -0.17 1.17
C THR A 602 -17.91 -1.16 1.39
N ALA A 603 -18.46 -1.69 0.30
CA ALA A 603 -19.43 -2.79 0.34
C ALA A 603 -18.82 -4.10 0.91
N ARG A 604 -17.49 -4.31 0.80
CA ARG A 604 -16.76 -5.52 1.24
C ARG A 604 -17.43 -6.85 0.86
N GLY A 605 -18.04 -6.90 -0.32
CA GLY A 605 -18.68 -8.12 -0.84
C GLY A 605 -20.02 -8.49 -0.21
N ILE A 606 -20.55 -7.70 0.73
CA ILE A 606 -21.90 -7.89 1.29
C ILE A 606 -22.87 -6.83 0.78
N LEU A 607 -24.15 -7.20 0.71
CA LEU A 607 -25.22 -6.25 0.45
C LEU A 607 -25.36 -5.33 1.67
N ARG A 608 -25.37 -4.01 1.44
CA ARG A 608 -25.65 -2.99 2.45
C ARG A 608 -27.04 -2.38 2.22
N PRO A 609 -28.09 -2.87 2.92
CA PRO A 609 -29.46 -2.41 2.69
C PRO A 609 -29.63 -0.91 2.94
N SER A 610 -28.85 -0.35 3.88
CA SER A 610 -28.87 1.09 4.19
C SER A 610 -28.59 1.98 2.98
N ILE A 611 -27.90 1.45 1.96
CA ILE A 611 -27.49 2.18 0.76
C ILE A 611 -28.27 1.74 -0.46
N VAL A 612 -28.37 0.43 -0.66
CA VAL A 612 -28.95 -0.11 -1.90
C VAL A 612 -30.45 0.13 -1.96
N GLU A 613 -31.16 0.00 -0.85
CA GLU A 613 -32.63 0.13 -0.86
C GLU A 613 -33.11 1.59 -1.02
N PRO A 614 -32.50 2.60 -0.36
CA PRO A 614 -32.83 4.00 -0.64
C PRO A 614 -32.57 4.40 -2.10
N ILE A 615 -31.44 3.97 -2.68
CA ILE A 615 -31.13 4.25 -4.10
C ILE A 615 -32.18 3.61 -5.02
N ARG A 616 -32.63 2.38 -4.74
CA ARG A 616 -33.72 1.73 -5.49
C ARG A 616 -35.05 2.44 -5.36
N ALA A 617 -35.30 3.07 -4.21
CA ALA A 617 -36.47 3.90 -3.96
C ALA A 617 -36.37 5.30 -4.59
N GLY A 618 -35.25 5.64 -5.25
CA GLY A 618 -35.04 6.92 -5.93
C GLY A 618 -34.44 8.01 -5.04
N ILE A 619 -33.95 7.67 -3.84
CA ILE A 619 -33.30 8.62 -2.93
C ILE A 619 -31.84 8.87 -3.40
N PRO A 620 -31.39 10.13 -3.51
CA PRO A 620 -30.07 10.46 -4.05
C PRO A 620 -28.96 10.27 -3.00
N VAL A 621 -28.62 9.01 -2.69
CA VAL A 621 -27.50 8.71 -1.79
C VAL A 621 -26.16 8.91 -2.52
N THR A 622 -25.26 9.68 -1.91
CA THR A 622 -23.88 9.87 -2.35
C THR A 622 -22.96 8.90 -1.64
N VAL A 623 -22.18 8.14 -2.41
CA VAL A 623 -21.28 7.09 -1.90
C VAL A 623 -19.83 7.42 -2.21
N ILE A 624 -18.98 7.36 -1.18
CA ILE A 624 -17.52 7.47 -1.29
C ILE A 624 -16.89 6.18 -0.77
N GLY A 625 -16.16 5.47 -1.63
CA GLY A 625 -15.41 4.28 -1.25
C GLY A 625 -15.29 3.26 -2.37
N PRO A 626 -14.48 2.20 -2.18
CA PRO A 626 -14.26 1.20 -3.20
C PRO A 626 -15.39 0.14 -3.20
N ASP A 627 -15.37 -0.75 -4.21
CA ASP A 627 -16.19 -1.98 -4.29
C ASP A 627 -17.70 -1.81 -4.47
N TRP A 628 -18.18 -0.61 -4.82
CA TRP A 628 -19.60 -0.34 -5.06
C TRP A 628 -20.10 -0.69 -6.46
N ARG A 629 -19.18 -0.82 -7.42
CA ARG A 629 -19.51 -1.16 -8.81
C ARG A 629 -20.23 -2.50 -8.87
N GLY A 630 -21.42 -2.51 -9.48
CA GLY A 630 -22.27 -3.69 -9.59
C GLY A 630 -23.30 -3.87 -8.47
N TRP A 631 -23.21 -3.08 -7.39
CA TRP A 631 -24.23 -2.97 -6.34
C TRP A 631 -25.16 -1.78 -6.56
N ILE A 632 -24.58 -0.63 -6.96
CA ILE A 632 -25.28 0.63 -7.21
C ILE A 632 -24.89 1.23 -8.57
N PRO A 633 -25.71 2.14 -9.16
CA PRO A 633 -25.34 2.85 -10.38
C PRO A 633 -24.10 3.73 -10.16
N ALA A 634 -23.24 3.85 -11.18
CA ALA A 634 -21.99 4.61 -11.09
C ALA A 634 -22.20 6.10 -10.76
N SER A 635 -23.35 6.66 -11.12
CA SER A 635 -23.73 8.05 -10.81
C SER A 635 -23.83 8.35 -9.31
N HIS A 636 -23.96 7.33 -8.46
CA HIS A 636 -23.97 7.49 -7.00
C HIS A 636 -22.58 7.39 -6.37
N ILE A 637 -21.55 6.96 -7.13
CA ILE A 637 -20.19 6.79 -6.62
C ILE A 637 -19.41 8.07 -6.92
N ARG A 638 -19.22 8.93 -5.90
CA ARG A 638 -18.51 10.20 -6.04
C ARG A 638 -17.00 10.01 -6.15
N ALA A 639 -16.44 9.07 -5.39
CA ALA A 639 -15.01 8.75 -5.38
C ALA A 639 -14.77 7.33 -4.84
N THR A 640 -13.59 6.77 -5.12
CA THR A 640 -13.16 5.45 -4.61
C THR A 640 -12.59 5.50 -3.19
N GLY A 641 -12.40 6.69 -2.63
CA GLY A 641 -11.91 6.91 -1.28
C GLY A 641 -11.83 8.40 -0.97
N VAL A 642 -11.48 8.72 0.27
CA VAL A 642 -11.26 10.09 0.76
C VAL A 642 -10.20 10.04 1.87
N SER A 643 -9.40 11.10 1.99
CA SER A 643 -8.42 11.21 3.07
C SER A 643 -9.13 11.22 4.43
N ASN A 644 -8.51 10.61 5.44
CA ASN A 644 -9.02 10.66 6.80
C ASN A 644 -9.03 12.10 7.35
N ASP A 645 -8.21 13.01 6.81
CA ASP A 645 -8.18 14.43 7.19
C ASP A 645 -9.42 15.20 6.72
N ASP A 646 -10.04 14.78 5.62
CA ASP A 646 -11.21 15.47 5.04
C ASP A 646 -12.55 14.97 5.61
N LEU A 647 -12.55 13.82 6.29
CA LEU A 647 -13.76 13.19 6.82
C LEU A 647 -14.56 14.07 7.80
N PRO A 648 -13.95 14.76 8.79
CA PRO A 648 -14.70 15.58 9.74
C PRO A 648 -15.59 16.60 9.02
N GLY A 649 -15.02 17.28 8.02
CA GLY A 649 -15.72 18.28 7.24
C GLY A 649 -16.87 17.72 6.40
N LEU A 650 -16.69 16.52 5.85
CA LEU A 650 -17.77 15.81 5.13
C LEU A 650 -18.90 15.38 6.07
N TYR A 651 -18.57 14.90 7.26
CA TYR A 651 -19.58 14.47 8.24
C TYR A 651 -20.35 15.63 8.86
N GLU A 652 -19.68 16.75 9.14
CA GLU A 652 -20.32 17.95 9.69
C GLU A 652 -21.33 18.55 8.70
N SER A 653 -20.93 18.69 7.43
CA SER A 653 -21.73 19.33 6.38
C SER A 653 -22.79 18.44 5.74
N ALA A 654 -22.75 17.12 5.92
CA ALA A 654 -23.77 16.22 5.39
C ALA A 654 -25.15 16.48 6.03
N GLY A 655 -26.20 16.39 5.20
CA GLY A 655 -27.59 16.43 5.68
C GLY A 655 -27.88 15.27 6.62
N VAL A 656 -27.38 14.08 6.27
CA VAL A 656 -27.31 12.91 7.15
C VAL A 656 -26.24 11.93 6.66
N VAL A 657 -25.53 11.30 7.60
CA VAL A 657 -24.61 10.20 7.29
C VAL A 657 -25.31 8.85 7.50
N LEU A 658 -25.22 7.95 6.52
CA LEU A 658 -25.75 6.60 6.63
C LEU A 658 -24.71 5.66 7.23
N ASN A 659 -25.19 4.72 8.03
CA ASN A 659 -24.40 3.62 8.58
C ASN A 659 -25.21 2.32 8.54
N ASP A 660 -24.51 1.20 8.33
CA ASP A 660 -24.97 -0.11 8.75
C ASP A 660 -23.79 -0.95 9.26
N HIS A 661 -24.13 -1.95 10.06
CA HIS A 661 -23.16 -2.84 10.68
C HIS A 661 -23.04 -4.15 9.92
N TRP A 662 -21.93 -4.86 10.17
CA TRP A 662 -21.89 -6.28 9.88
C TRP A 662 -22.96 -7.01 10.69
N PRO A 663 -23.65 -8.03 10.14
CA PRO A 663 -24.74 -8.69 10.85
C PRO A 663 -24.37 -9.19 12.26
N ALA A 664 -23.18 -9.77 12.40
CA ALA A 664 -22.70 -10.23 13.71
C ALA A 664 -22.41 -9.08 14.68
N MET A 665 -21.93 -7.93 14.18
CA MET A 665 -21.73 -6.74 15.00
C MET A 665 -23.07 -6.16 15.47
N GLN A 666 -24.03 -6.04 14.55
CA GLN A 666 -25.38 -5.58 14.85
C GLN A 666 -26.03 -6.43 15.95
N GLN A 667 -26.05 -7.75 15.76
CA GLN A 667 -26.69 -8.71 16.66
C GLN A 667 -26.03 -8.79 18.04
N ARG A 668 -24.75 -8.41 18.15
CA ARG A 668 -23.96 -8.58 19.37
C ARG A 668 -23.59 -7.25 20.04
N GLY A 669 -24.23 -6.15 19.66
CA GLY A 669 -24.06 -4.86 20.35
C GLY A 669 -22.74 -4.14 20.04
N PHE A 670 -22.10 -4.39 18.89
CA PHE A 670 -20.88 -3.69 18.48
C PHE A 670 -21.23 -2.46 17.65
N ILE A 671 -21.18 -1.29 18.30
CA ILE A 671 -21.39 0.00 17.65
C ILE A 671 -20.13 0.40 16.88
N GLY A 672 -20.27 0.64 15.57
CA GLY A 672 -19.15 0.94 14.67
C GLY A 672 -18.58 2.36 14.81
N ASN A 673 -17.27 2.49 14.58
CA ASN A 673 -16.51 3.74 14.74
C ASN A 673 -17.14 4.96 14.07
N ARG A 674 -17.72 4.76 12.88
CA ARG A 674 -18.30 5.84 12.07
C ARG A 674 -19.28 6.69 12.85
N LEU A 675 -20.09 6.07 13.71
CA LEU A 675 -21.09 6.81 14.50
C LEU A 675 -20.43 7.75 15.52
N PHE A 676 -19.35 7.30 16.16
CA PHE A 676 -18.55 8.15 17.06
C PHE A 676 -17.94 9.32 16.30
N ASP A 677 -17.33 9.07 15.14
CA ASP A 677 -16.68 10.10 14.33
C ASP A 677 -17.68 11.14 13.79
N VAL A 678 -18.85 10.70 13.31
CA VAL A 678 -19.90 11.59 12.80
C VAL A 678 -20.41 12.51 13.90
N VAL A 679 -20.79 11.95 15.06
CA VAL A 679 -21.34 12.73 16.16
C VAL A 679 -20.28 13.67 16.75
N ALA A 680 -19.03 13.22 16.85
CA ALA A 680 -17.92 14.04 17.31
C ALA A 680 -17.62 15.22 16.39
N ALA A 681 -17.76 15.04 15.07
CA ALA A 681 -17.63 16.11 14.07
C ALA A 681 -18.82 17.10 14.06
N GLY A 682 -19.89 16.87 14.82
CA GLY A 682 -21.12 17.69 14.79
C GLY A 682 -22.12 17.26 13.70
N GLY A 683 -21.89 16.11 13.08
CA GLY A 683 -22.83 15.48 12.16
C GLY A 683 -23.95 14.73 12.89
N ARG A 684 -24.87 14.18 12.09
CA ARG A 684 -25.98 13.31 12.52
C ARG A 684 -26.08 12.10 11.60
N ALA A 685 -26.52 10.97 12.12
CA ALA A 685 -26.52 9.71 11.37
C ALA A 685 -27.83 8.92 11.46
N ILE A 686 -28.13 8.13 10.43
CA ILE A 686 -29.14 7.07 10.50
C ILE A 686 -28.41 5.72 10.41
N SER A 687 -28.72 4.80 11.34
CA SER A 687 -28.13 3.45 11.41
C SER A 687 -29.18 2.37 11.59
N ASP A 688 -28.84 1.14 11.21
CA ASP A 688 -29.53 -0.05 11.72
C ASP A 688 -29.46 -0.12 13.26
N ARG A 689 -30.47 -0.73 13.89
CA ARG A 689 -30.54 -0.82 15.35
C ARG A 689 -29.44 -1.71 15.92
N VAL A 690 -28.72 -1.16 16.90
CA VAL A 690 -27.76 -1.84 17.78
C VAL A 690 -28.03 -1.38 19.22
N GLU A 691 -28.03 -2.32 20.17
CA GLU A 691 -28.22 -2.01 21.59
C GLU A 691 -27.17 -1.00 22.08
N GLY A 692 -27.63 0.06 22.77
CA GLY A 692 -26.78 1.12 23.33
C GLY A 692 -26.64 2.38 22.47
N ILE A 693 -27.12 2.40 21.22
CA ILE A 693 -26.99 3.59 20.34
C ILE A 693 -27.73 4.79 20.93
N ASP A 694 -28.97 4.62 21.36
CA ASP A 694 -29.82 5.74 21.79
C ASP A 694 -29.27 6.40 23.06
N GLU A 695 -28.85 5.59 24.05
CA GLU A 695 -28.25 6.09 25.30
C GLU A 695 -26.91 6.82 25.04
N LEU A 696 -26.09 6.27 24.15
CA LEU A 696 -24.75 6.74 23.84
C LEU A 696 -24.75 8.06 23.06
N PHE A 697 -25.68 8.22 22.11
CA PHE A 697 -25.68 9.35 21.19
C PHE A 697 -26.81 10.35 21.43
N GLY A 698 -27.75 10.07 22.34
CA GLY A 698 -28.78 11.04 22.74
C GLY A 698 -29.64 11.51 21.57
N GLY A 699 -29.95 10.62 20.63
CA GLY A 699 -30.72 10.93 19.42
C GLY A 699 -29.92 11.53 18.25
N ALA A 700 -28.62 11.83 18.40
CA ALA A 700 -27.78 12.25 17.27
C ALA A 700 -27.56 11.14 16.22
N VAL A 701 -27.84 9.89 16.61
CA VAL A 701 -27.96 8.74 15.71
C VAL A 701 -29.39 8.22 15.82
N ALA A 702 -30.16 8.32 14.74
CA ALA A 702 -31.48 7.71 14.64
C ALA A 702 -31.35 6.26 14.17
N THR A 703 -32.15 5.36 14.74
CA THR A 703 -32.12 3.93 14.38
C THR A 703 -33.34 3.52 13.59
N TYR A 704 -33.18 2.53 12.70
CA TYR A 704 -34.30 1.86 12.04
C TYR A 704 -34.22 0.34 12.26
N ASP A 705 -35.38 -0.30 12.30
CA ASP A 705 -35.50 -1.76 12.34
C ASP A 705 -35.67 -2.37 10.96
N GLU A 706 -36.38 -1.67 10.08
CA GLU A 706 -36.81 -2.18 8.79
C GLU A 706 -36.56 -1.17 7.67
N VAL A 707 -36.28 -1.67 6.47
CA VAL A 707 -36.01 -0.82 5.29
C VAL A 707 -37.11 0.21 4.98
N PRO A 708 -38.42 -0.09 5.10
CA PRO A 708 -39.47 0.90 4.89
C PRO A 708 -39.39 2.09 5.86
N GLU A 709 -38.92 1.87 7.09
CA GLU A 709 -38.72 2.93 8.07
C GLU A 709 -37.57 3.85 7.66
N LEU A 710 -36.44 3.25 7.25
CA LEU A 710 -35.31 4.00 6.69
C LEU A 710 -35.74 4.88 5.51
N ILE A 711 -36.48 4.31 4.55
CA ILE A 711 -36.97 5.05 3.38
C ILE A 711 -37.89 6.21 3.81
N ARG A 712 -38.77 5.99 4.79
CA ARG A 712 -39.66 7.03 5.33
C ARG A 712 -38.87 8.17 5.98
N MET A 713 -37.83 7.85 6.76
CA MET A 713 -36.96 8.87 7.38
C MET A 713 -36.24 9.69 6.31
N LEU A 714 -35.67 9.04 5.30
CA LEU A 714 -34.89 9.70 4.25
C LEU A 714 -35.73 10.47 3.21
N SER A 715 -36.99 10.09 3.03
CA SER A 715 -37.92 10.79 2.11
C SER A 715 -38.62 11.99 2.78
N GLY A 716 -38.57 12.08 4.10
CA GLY A 716 -39.20 13.13 4.89
C GLY A 716 -38.30 14.33 5.14
N ASN A 717 -38.73 15.22 6.05
CA ASN A 717 -37.87 16.27 6.57
C ASN A 717 -36.85 15.66 7.54
N LEU A 718 -35.56 15.64 7.16
CA LEU A 718 -34.49 15.12 8.01
C LEU A 718 -34.43 15.85 9.36
N ASP A 719 -34.72 17.15 9.42
CA ASP A 719 -34.68 17.91 10.68
C ASP A 719 -35.75 17.45 11.68
N ALA A 720 -36.83 16.81 11.21
CA ALA A 720 -37.84 16.24 12.10
C ALA A 720 -37.44 14.86 12.66
N VAL A 721 -36.37 14.24 12.16
CA VAL A 721 -35.86 12.95 12.62
C VAL A 721 -34.92 13.11 13.81
N PHE A 722 -34.26 14.27 13.92
CA PHE A 722 -33.18 14.50 14.88
C PHE A 722 -33.56 15.54 15.94
N PRO A 723 -32.89 15.52 17.11
CA PRO A 723 -32.97 16.59 18.10
C PRO A 723 -32.54 17.95 17.54
N ASP A 724 -32.80 19.00 18.31
CA ASP A 724 -32.33 20.34 18.00
C ASP A 724 -30.79 20.46 18.00
N ALA A 725 -30.30 21.60 17.50
CA ALA A 725 -28.87 21.84 17.36
C ALA A 725 -28.12 21.85 18.71
N GLU A 726 -28.79 22.25 19.79
CA GLU A 726 -28.18 22.29 21.13
C GLU A 726 -27.97 20.86 21.66
N ALA A 727 -28.97 19.99 21.53
CA ALA A 727 -28.88 18.59 21.89
C ALA A 727 -27.84 17.84 21.05
N LEU A 728 -27.77 18.09 19.74
CA LEU A 728 -26.74 17.52 18.86
C LEU A 728 -25.33 17.98 19.27
N ALA A 729 -25.15 19.26 19.58
CA ALA A 729 -23.88 19.80 20.04
C ALA A 729 -23.45 19.19 21.39
N ALA A 730 -24.39 19.03 22.33
CA ALA A 730 -24.16 18.39 23.62
C ALA A 730 -23.77 16.90 23.46
N ALA A 731 -24.44 16.16 22.56
CA ALA A 731 -24.08 14.78 22.24
C ALA A 731 -22.66 14.69 21.68
N GLY A 732 -22.31 15.56 20.72
CA GLY A 732 -20.95 15.64 20.16
C GLY A 732 -19.89 15.96 21.22
N ALA A 733 -20.16 16.92 22.11
CA ALA A 733 -19.27 17.27 23.21
C ALA A 733 -19.05 16.10 24.18
N ARG A 734 -20.12 15.39 24.55
CA ARG A 734 -20.05 14.18 25.40
C ARG A 734 -19.22 13.07 24.75
N VAL A 735 -19.45 12.79 23.46
CA VAL A 735 -18.66 11.78 22.72
C VAL A 735 -17.17 12.14 22.71
N ARG A 736 -16.81 13.40 22.44
CA ARG A 736 -15.40 13.85 22.47
C ARG A 736 -14.78 13.76 23.86
N ALA A 737 -15.55 13.95 24.92
CA ALA A 737 -15.05 13.88 26.30
C ALA A 737 -14.91 12.44 26.81
N GLU A 738 -15.94 11.61 26.63
CA GLU A 738 -16.08 10.29 27.29
C GLU A 738 -15.73 9.11 26.37
N HIS A 739 -15.81 9.30 25.05
CA HIS A 739 -15.62 8.28 24.03
C HIS A 739 -14.52 8.67 23.03
N SER A 740 -13.46 9.32 23.52
CA SER A 740 -12.26 9.65 22.73
C SER A 740 -11.14 8.62 22.90
N PHE A 741 -10.21 8.60 21.94
CA PHE A 741 -8.98 7.84 22.08
C PHE A 741 -8.15 8.25 23.31
N ASP A 742 -8.21 9.50 23.76
CA ASP A 742 -7.56 9.94 25.00
C ASP A 742 -8.12 9.22 26.23
N ALA A 743 -9.44 9.11 26.34
CA ALA A 743 -10.10 8.36 27.41
C ALA A 743 -9.76 6.85 27.36
N ARG A 744 -9.68 6.28 26.16
CA ARG A 744 -9.32 4.86 25.96
C ARG A 744 -7.85 4.60 26.25
N ALA A 745 -6.95 5.49 25.82
CA ALA A 745 -5.52 5.41 26.10
C ALA A 745 -5.25 5.48 27.60
N ARG A 746 -5.95 6.36 28.35
CA ARG A 746 -5.88 6.39 29.82
C ARG A 746 -6.25 5.05 30.43
N THR A 747 -7.40 4.50 30.03
CA THR A 747 -7.90 3.21 30.53
C THR A 747 -6.93 2.06 30.23
N LEU A 748 -6.36 2.03 29.02
CA LEU A 748 -5.38 1.02 28.61
C LEU A 748 -4.06 1.17 29.36
N LEU A 749 -3.55 2.39 29.54
CA LEU A 749 -2.34 2.67 30.32
C LEU A 749 -2.50 2.23 31.77
N ASP A 750 -3.63 2.55 32.39
CA ASP A 750 -3.98 2.09 33.74
C ASP A 750 -3.98 0.56 33.84
N ALA A 751 -4.54 -0.13 32.85
CA ALA A 751 -4.57 -1.59 32.82
C ALA A 751 -3.17 -2.17 32.62
N ALA A 752 -2.35 -1.57 31.75
CA ALA A 752 -1.00 -2.01 31.48
C ALA A 752 -0.08 -1.84 32.70
N VAL A 753 -0.10 -0.69 33.37
CA VAL A 753 0.72 -0.43 34.56
C VAL A 753 0.37 -1.43 35.67
N ARG A 754 -0.93 -1.64 35.94
CA ARG A 754 -1.35 -2.65 36.94
C ARG A 754 -0.90 -4.06 36.59
N ALA A 755 -0.98 -4.45 35.31
CA ALA A 755 -0.52 -5.76 34.86
C ALA A 755 1.00 -5.89 34.96
N TRP A 756 1.74 -4.85 34.57
CA TRP A 756 3.19 -4.77 34.63
C TRP A 756 3.71 -4.91 36.06
N GLU A 757 3.08 -4.23 37.02
CA GLU A 757 3.43 -4.32 38.45
C GLU A 757 3.13 -5.70 39.07
N ALA A 758 2.12 -6.40 38.55
CA ALA A 758 1.76 -7.74 38.99
C ALA A 758 2.69 -8.84 38.44
N GLN A 759 3.48 -8.55 37.40
CA GLN A 759 4.44 -9.51 36.87
C GLN A 759 5.60 -9.70 37.86
N PRO A 760 6.03 -10.94 38.15
CA PRO A 760 7.18 -11.18 39.00
C PRO A 760 8.41 -10.52 38.36
N ARG A 761 9.06 -9.61 39.09
CA ARG A 761 10.28 -8.92 38.62
C ARG A 761 11.32 -9.98 38.20
N ARG A 762 11.55 -10.12 36.90
CA ARG A 762 12.56 -11.02 36.34
C ARG A 762 13.94 -10.38 36.34
#